data_AF-A0A3F3H5M1-F1
#
_entry.id   AF-A0A3F3H5M1-F1
#
_cell.length_a   1.000
_cell.length_b   1.000
_cell.length_c   1.000
_cell.angle_alpha   90.00
_cell.angle_beta   90.00
_cell.angle_gamma   90.00
#
_symmetry.space_group_name_H-M   'P 1'
#
loop_
_entity.id
_entity.type
_entity.pdbx_description
1 polymer ?
#
loop_
_entity_poly.entity_id
_entity_poly.type
_entity_poly.pdbx_seq_one_letter_code
_entity_poly.pdbx_strand_id
1 'polypeptide(L)'
;MTDQVTAAKNAAMTAINSAQSADEIKQAVADLNQKLAAIDLDLAHRVGQFQLAAANEQIQAAIDGDVTLLPDAKTTQQANRLVALRKTTTDLAATTTVASAQQSASDGVAVIQAAHQVGQSLADQKQALITNVQKADQAVKSQIDADPTLPQAEKDRQKAAIDRGETQTIDQINVASDATDAKQVADTGTTTNQKIYVPGQTITGDGGQAARFKGQVTDQSAIVQQAINAATTKGQITADQQTSLTQQLQRVVSAAQAAGTAATTADQILTANQQLTTDLASVQYNLAINIANYQLLVAYNGADQAINDDPTLSNQEKAEQAEIVNVRWNMGQQSLAATKVVDEVAQVASDTVVAINQVHHGGHSVEERLPNYTAKIQAAAAQVVAQINQDKSLSPTGQAVIVEAVQNNRDWYLHELQAAKSVVEAETMVQDDLNAMAFGQNATSPLGQGTAECFARFYNELETTDQSINGYLALSVVEKSALLQTMQSLVTTTNSQISQAQTLDQTVQLLQELMLNLTKLNLQASKTDAANRLQSVFETTKADITADRSLSHQEVQNQIQTAQTAYDQASAQVQQAGDLQAVASALTAGQEAVEASHQDQAALSEQLPKLNQQVDDAVKTATTTINQDQTLTATEKQQQIETLNQKASDLKKTMANAADLREADEDPQPGLVSLNGVHQPGLVISGATGQAAQLKNQVSTASQQEQNQINQAATNGFITTEQRDVLTAALQAATTQAQAATNQAENADQIQTASAAWQAALVQN
;
A
#
# COMPACT_ATOMS: atom_id res chain seq x y z
N MET A 1 -85.12 -66.84 110.67
CA MET A 1 -84.56 -66.58 112.01
C MET A 1 -85.63 -66.16 113.02
N THR A 2 -86.18 -64.93 112.97
CA THR A 2 -87.23 -64.50 113.92
C THR A 2 -88.44 -65.42 113.95
N ASP A 3 -88.90 -65.88 112.78
CA ASP A 3 -90.02 -66.83 112.67
C ASP A 3 -89.67 -68.23 113.23
N GLN A 4 -88.42 -68.69 113.07
CA GLN A 4 -87.96 -69.98 113.59
C GLN A 4 -87.79 -69.96 115.11
N VAL A 5 -87.24 -68.87 115.68
CA VAL A 5 -87.19 -68.66 117.14
C VAL A 5 -88.59 -68.61 117.72
N THR A 6 -89.50 -67.89 117.05
CA THR A 6 -90.91 -67.81 117.45
C THR A 6 -91.60 -69.16 117.36
N ALA A 7 -91.36 -69.94 116.31
CA ALA A 7 -91.87 -71.30 116.16
C ALA A 7 -91.32 -72.25 117.23
N ALA A 8 -90.02 -72.18 117.55
CA ALA A 8 -89.40 -72.97 118.61
C ALA A 8 -89.99 -72.61 119.98
N LYS A 9 -90.12 -71.30 120.28
CA LYS A 9 -90.78 -70.79 121.48
C LYS A 9 -92.22 -71.28 121.60
N ASN A 10 -93.02 -71.15 120.52
CA ASN A 10 -94.41 -71.57 120.51
C ASN A 10 -94.54 -73.08 120.70
N ALA A 11 -93.71 -73.88 120.02
CA ALA A 11 -93.68 -75.34 120.18
C ALA A 11 -93.32 -75.74 121.63
N ALA A 12 -92.34 -75.06 122.24
CA ALA A 12 -91.97 -75.30 123.63
C ALA A 12 -93.06 -74.89 124.61
N MET A 13 -93.71 -73.74 124.39
CA MET A 13 -94.86 -73.28 125.19
C MET A 13 -96.02 -74.28 125.13
N THR A 14 -96.35 -74.79 123.93
CA THR A 14 -97.38 -75.82 123.74
C THR A 14 -97.02 -77.10 124.50
N ALA A 15 -95.77 -77.56 124.41
CA ALA A 15 -95.29 -78.75 125.11
C ALA A 15 -95.30 -78.57 126.65
N ILE A 16 -94.84 -77.42 127.15
CA ILE A 16 -94.86 -77.08 128.59
C ILE A 16 -96.29 -77.00 129.13
N ASN A 17 -97.20 -76.35 128.41
CA ASN A 17 -98.61 -76.24 128.83
C ASN A 17 -99.35 -77.59 128.84
N SER A 18 -98.86 -78.58 128.08
CA SER A 18 -99.45 -79.92 127.98
C SER A 18 -98.78 -80.94 128.91
N ALA A 19 -97.70 -80.57 129.59
CA ALA A 19 -96.91 -81.46 130.42
C ALA A 19 -97.68 -81.85 131.71
N GLN A 20 -97.70 -83.14 132.02
CA GLN A 20 -98.28 -83.73 133.22
C GLN A 20 -97.21 -84.06 134.28
N SER A 21 -95.92 -83.92 133.95
CA SER A 21 -94.80 -84.18 134.86
C SER A 21 -93.65 -83.16 134.74
N ALA A 22 -92.84 -83.07 135.80
CA ALA A 22 -91.64 -82.22 135.80
C ALA A 22 -90.58 -82.68 134.77
N ASP A 23 -90.53 -83.96 134.43
CA ASP A 23 -89.60 -84.48 133.45
C ASP A 23 -90.03 -84.15 132.01
N GLU A 24 -91.32 -84.07 131.73
CA GLU A 24 -91.84 -83.55 130.45
C GLU A 24 -91.55 -82.05 130.28
N ILE A 25 -91.61 -81.26 131.35
CA ILE A 25 -91.20 -79.85 131.33
C ILE A 25 -89.68 -79.74 131.05
N LYS A 26 -88.84 -80.56 131.69
CA LYS A 26 -87.39 -80.61 131.40
C LYS A 26 -87.11 -80.99 129.95
N GLN A 27 -87.82 -81.98 129.41
CA GLN A 27 -87.67 -82.39 128.01
C GLN A 27 -88.08 -81.26 127.05
N ALA A 28 -89.19 -80.56 127.31
CA ALA A 28 -89.62 -79.43 126.49
C ALA A 28 -88.60 -78.27 126.50
N VAL A 29 -87.96 -78.02 127.65
CA VAL A 29 -86.85 -77.04 127.77
C VAL A 29 -85.59 -77.54 127.05
N ALA A 30 -85.26 -78.83 127.15
CA ALA A 30 -84.14 -79.43 126.43
C ALA A 30 -84.31 -79.36 124.90
N ASP A 31 -85.51 -79.66 124.40
CA ASP A 31 -85.88 -79.56 122.99
C ASP A 31 -85.85 -78.10 122.49
N LEU A 32 -86.31 -77.15 123.33
CA LEU A 32 -86.20 -75.72 123.04
C LEU A 32 -84.72 -75.31 122.92
N ASN A 33 -83.89 -75.72 123.87
CA ASN A 33 -82.45 -75.42 123.86
C ASN A 33 -81.76 -76.06 122.64
N GLN A 34 -82.14 -77.28 122.25
CA GLN A 34 -81.62 -77.94 121.06
C GLN A 34 -82.05 -77.22 119.77
N LYS A 35 -83.32 -76.79 119.68
CA LYS A 35 -83.81 -75.99 118.55
C LYS A 35 -83.15 -74.61 118.49
N LEU A 36 -82.97 -73.94 119.62
CA LEU A 36 -82.26 -72.67 119.70
C LEU A 36 -80.79 -72.83 119.28
N ALA A 37 -80.10 -73.89 119.73
CA ALA A 37 -78.73 -74.17 119.30
C ALA A 37 -78.61 -74.45 117.79
N ALA A 38 -79.59 -75.15 117.20
CA ALA A 38 -79.66 -75.36 115.75
C ALA A 38 -79.93 -74.06 114.98
N ILE A 39 -80.80 -73.20 115.51
CA ILE A 39 -81.09 -71.86 114.94
C ILE A 39 -79.87 -70.96 115.03
N ASP A 40 -79.15 -70.97 116.16
CA ASP A 40 -77.93 -70.18 116.36
C ASP A 40 -76.80 -70.66 115.42
N LEU A 41 -76.69 -71.96 115.16
CA LEU A 41 -75.76 -72.52 114.17
C LEU A 41 -76.13 -72.08 112.75
N ASP A 42 -77.41 -72.17 112.37
CA ASP A 42 -77.89 -71.71 111.06
C ASP A 42 -77.70 -70.19 110.89
N LEU A 43 -77.90 -69.40 111.95
CA LEU A 43 -77.58 -67.98 111.95
C LEU A 43 -76.08 -67.75 111.76
N ALA A 44 -75.22 -68.50 112.44
CA ALA A 44 -73.76 -68.40 112.29
C ALA A 44 -73.29 -68.77 110.88
N HIS A 45 -73.87 -69.79 110.25
CA HIS A 45 -73.62 -70.12 108.84
C HIS A 45 -74.07 -69.01 107.90
N ARG A 46 -75.27 -68.45 108.08
CA ARG A 46 -75.78 -67.35 107.24
C ARG A 46 -74.96 -66.08 107.40
N VAL A 47 -74.54 -65.75 108.63
CA VAL A 47 -73.63 -64.62 108.91
C VAL A 47 -72.26 -64.88 108.28
N GLY A 48 -71.71 -66.08 108.39
CA GLY A 48 -70.44 -66.45 107.77
C GLY A 48 -70.50 -66.42 106.24
N GLN A 49 -71.59 -66.89 105.62
CA GLN A 49 -71.82 -66.78 104.18
C GLN A 49 -71.87 -65.32 103.74
N PHE A 50 -72.54 -64.45 104.50
CA PHE A 50 -72.56 -63.02 104.23
C PHE A 50 -71.16 -62.40 104.33
N GLN A 51 -70.36 -62.79 105.33
CA GLN A 51 -68.98 -62.33 105.48
C GLN A 51 -68.07 -62.77 104.34
N LEU A 52 -68.14 -64.04 103.91
CA LEU A 52 -67.37 -64.56 102.77
C LEU A 52 -67.80 -63.90 101.44
N ALA A 53 -69.10 -63.69 101.24
CA ALA A 53 -69.63 -62.99 100.07
C ALA A 53 -69.14 -61.53 100.02
N ALA A 54 -69.24 -60.81 101.13
CA ALA A 54 -68.76 -59.43 101.24
C ALA A 54 -67.24 -59.33 101.01
N ALA A 55 -66.44 -60.23 101.59
CA ALA A 55 -65.01 -60.28 101.35
C ALA A 55 -64.67 -60.58 99.88
N ASN A 56 -65.41 -61.49 99.24
CA ASN A 56 -65.22 -61.79 97.82
C ASN A 56 -65.56 -60.59 96.92
N GLU A 57 -66.65 -59.86 97.19
CA GLU A 57 -66.98 -58.64 96.45
C GLU A 57 -65.92 -57.56 96.62
N GLN A 58 -65.44 -57.35 97.85
CA GLN A 58 -64.37 -56.38 98.13
C GLN A 58 -63.08 -56.73 97.38
N ILE A 59 -62.67 -57.99 97.37
CA ILE A 59 -61.45 -58.44 96.70
C ILE A 59 -61.63 -58.46 95.18
N GLN A 60 -62.84 -58.72 94.67
CA GLN A 60 -63.14 -58.51 93.25
C GLN A 60 -62.92 -57.06 92.85
N ALA A 61 -63.51 -56.12 93.59
CA ALA A 61 -63.31 -54.70 93.35
C ALA A 61 -61.84 -54.27 93.49
N ALA A 62 -61.11 -54.84 94.47
CA ALA A 62 -59.69 -54.58 94.66
C ALA A 62 -58.84 -55.06 93.47
N ILE A 63 -59.08 -56.27 92.95
CA ILE A 63 -58.36 -56.80 91.78
C ILE A 63 -58.74 -56.03 90.51
N ASP A 64 -60.03 -55.73 90.30
CA ASP A 64 -60.51 -55.00 89.12
C ASP A 64 -59.99 -53.55 89.10
N GLY A 65 -59.99 -52.89 90.26
CA GLY A 65 -59.49 -51.53 90.45
C GLY A 65 -57.98 -51.41 90.62
N ASP A 66 -57.23 -52.52 90.67
CA ASP A 66 -55.77 -52.47 90.83
C ASP A 66 -55.11 -51.92 89.55
N VAL A 67 -54.63 -50.69 89.63
CA VAL A 67 -53.94 -50.00 88.52
C VAL A 67 -52.52 -50.54 88.25
N THR A 68 -52.01 -51.40 89.13
CA THR A 68 -50.68 -52.02 89.03
C THR A 68 -50.72 -53.38 88.34
N LEU A 69 -51.89 -53.99 88.17
CA LEU A 69 -52.04 -55.30 87.53
C LEU A 69 -52.34 -55.19 86.03
N LEU A 70 -51.61 -55.98 85.24
CA LEU A 70 -51.92 -56.22 83.82
C LEU A 70 -53.14 -57.15 83.66
N PRO A 71 -53.81 -57.16 82.49
CA PRO A 71 -55.02 -57.96 82.25
C PRO A 71 -54.86 -59.46 82.57
N ASP A 72 -53.71 -60.05 82.22
CA ASP A 72 -53.44 -61.48 82.49
C ASP A 72 -53.30 -61.76 84.00
N ALA A 73 -52.70 -60.84 84.74
CA ALA A 73 -52.56 -60.93 86.19
C ALA A 73 -53.91 -60.72 86.90
N LYS A 74 -54.72 -59.76 86.45
CA LYS A 74 -56.10 -59.57 86.93
C LYS A 74 -56.92 -60.84 86.72
N THR A 75 -56.88 -61.42 85.52
CA THR A 75 -57.58 -62.66 85.19
C THR A 75 -57.16 -63.83 86.09
N THR A 76 -55.86 -63.96 86.34
CA THR A 76 -55.31 -65.00 87.23
C THR A 76 -55.78 -64.83 88.67
N GLN A 77 -55.75 -63.62 89.21
CA GLN A 77 -56.16 -63.35 90.58
C GLN A 77 -57.68 -63.47 90.77
N GLN A 78 -58.47 -63.08 89.76
CA GLN A 78 -59.92 -63.31 89.72
C GLN A 78 -60.24 -64.81 89.84
N ALA A 79 -59.53 -65.66 89.11
CA ALA A 79 -59.70 -67.11 89.18
C ALA A 79 -59.32 -67.66 90.57
N ASN A 80 -58.20 -67.22 91.14
CA ASN A 80 -57.75 -67.62 92.47
C ASN A 80 -58.74 -67.22 93.57
N ARG A 81 -59.33 -66.01 93.47
CA ARG A 81 -60.36 -65.55 94.41
C ARG A 81 -61.59 -66.46 94.39
N LEU A 82 -62.07 -66.85 93.21
CA LEU A 82 -63.22 -67.76 93.09
C LEU A 82 -62.91 -69.16 93.66
N VAL A 83 -61.67 -69.64 93.50
CA VAL A 83 -61.21 -70.89 94.13
C VAL A 83 -61.23 -70.76 95.66
N ALA A 84 -60.71 -69.66 96.21
CA ALA A 84 -60.74 -69.36 97.63
C ALA A 84 -62.17 -69.28 98.18
N LEU A 85 -63.09 -68.61 97.50
CA LEU A 85 -64.50 -68.52 97.90
C LEU A 85 -65.17 -69.89 97.94
N ARG A 86 -64.99 -70.72 96.91
CA ARG A 86 -65.57 -72.08 96.87
C ARG A 86 -65.07 -72.94 98.03
N LYS A 87 -63.76 -72.90 98.28
CA LYS A 87 -63.14 -73.66 99.36
C LYS A 87 -63.70 -73.23 100.72
N THR A 88 -63.70 -71.94 100.99
CA THR A 88 -64.11 -71.38 102.30
C THR A 88 -65.61 -71.52 102.55
N THR A 89 -66.44 -71.45 101.52
CA THR A 89 -67.89 -71.76 101.62
C THR A 89 -68.13 -73.23 101.97
N THR A 90 -67.34 -74.13 101.39
CA THR A 90 -67.39 -75.57 101.71
C THR A 90 -66.94 -75.82 103.16
N ASP A 91 -65.84 -75.20 103.57
CA ASP A 91 -65.31 -75.33 104.94
C ASP A 91 -66.32 -74.82 105.97
N LEU A 92 -66.99 -73.69 105.70
CA LEU A 92 -68.05 -73.14 106.57
C LEU A 92 -69.23 -74.09 106.71
N ALA A 93 -69.70 -74.68 105.60
CA ALA A 93 -70.83 -75.60 105.60
C ALA A 93 -70.57 -76.91 106.38
N ALA A 94 -69.29 -77.30 106.54
CA ALA A 94 -68.89 -78.50 107.28
C ALA A 94 -68.88 -78.31 108.81
N THR A 95 -69.11 -77.09 109.31
CA THR A 95 -69.02 -76.79 110.75
C THR A 95 -70.29 -77.19 111.51
N THR A 96 -70.13 -77.75 112.70
CA THR A 96 -71.24 -78.29 113.53
C THR A 96 -71.47 -77.53 114.83
N THR A 97 -70.67 -76.50 115.12
CA THR A 97 -70.82 -75.62 116.29
C THR A 97 -70.70 -74.15 115.90
N VAL A 98 -71.38 -73.26 116.65
CA VAL A 98 -71.37 -71.81 116.41
C VAL A 98 -69.93 -71.24 116.40
N ALA A 99 -69.10 -71.64 117.37
CA ALA A 99 -67.71 -71.18 117.45
C ALA A 99 -66.88 -71.62 116.23
N SER A 100 -67.02 -72.87 115.78
CA SER A 100 -66.33 -73.34 114.57
C SER A 100 -66.82 -72.64 113.30
N ALA A 101 -68.11 -72.31 113.20
CA ALA A 101 -68.67 -71.57 112.07
C ALA A 101 -68.13 -70.13 112.01
N GLN A 102 -68.09 -69.45 113.16
CA GLN A 102 -67.53 -68.09 113.28
C GLN A 102 -66.03 -68.07 112.96
N GLN A 103 -65.26 -69.03 113.47
CA GLN A 103 -63.82 -69.13 113.16
C GLN A 103 -63.58 -69.44 111.69
N SER A 104 -64.31 -70.41 111.11
CA SER A 104 -64.19 -70.78 109.70
C SER A 104 -64.55 -69.61 108.77
N ALA A 105 -65.56 -68.81 109.12
CA ALA A 105 -65.88 -67.59 108.41
C ALA A 105 -64.73 -66.56 108.48
N SER A 106 -64.15 -66.34 109.67
CA SER A 106 -63.00 -65.44 109.86
C SER A 106 -61.76 -65.88 109.07
N ASP A 107 -61.41 -67.16 109.16
CA ASP A 107 -60.28 -67.74 108.42
C ASP A 107 -60.54 -67.69 106.91
N GLY A 108 -61.77 -67.95 106.50
CA GLY A 108 -62.15 -67.90 105.10
C GLY A 108 -62.09 -66.50 104.50
N VAL A 109 -62.45 -65.46 105.27
CA VAL A 109 -62.24 -64.06 104.88
C VAL A 109 -60.75 -63.78 104.63
N ALA A 110 -59.85 -64.23 105.51
CA ALA A 110 -58.41 -64.05 105.32
C ALA A 110 -57.88 -64.77 104.07
N VAL A 111 -58.37 -65.98 103.78
CA VAL A 111 -57.99 -66.75 102.58
C VAL A 111 -58.47 -66.06 101.29
N ILE A 112 -59.69 -65.50 101.28
CA ILE A 112 -60.20 -64.72 100.14
C ILE A 112 -59.41 -63.42 99.96
N GLN A 113 -59.04 -62.74 101.04
CA GLN A 113 -58.22 -61.53 101.01
C GLN A 113 -56.83 -61.76 100.39
N ALA A 114 -56.19 -62.88 100.71
CA ALA A 114 -54.87 -63.23 100.17
C ALA A 114 -54.85 -63.50 98.65
N ALA A 115 -56.02 -63.63 98.00
CA ALA A 115 -56.11 -63.84 96.56
C ALA A 115 -55.72 -62.59 95.75
N HIS A 116 -55.78 -61.39 96.36
CA HIS A 116 -55.26 -60.16 95.75
C HIS A 116 -53.79 -59.99 96.12
N GLN A 117 -52.95 -59.88 95.10
CA GLN A 117 -51.52 -59.59 95.21
C GLN A 117 -51.25 -58.36 94.36
N VAL A 118 -50.80 -57.27 94.97
CA VAL A 118 -50.46 -56.04 94.23
C VAL A 118 -49.34 -56.32 93.22
N GLY A 119 -49.44 -55.73 92.03
CA GLY A 119 -48.41 -55.84 90.99
C GLY A 119 -47.15 -55.05 91.35
N GLN A 120 -46.18 -55.06 90.42
CA GLN A 120 -45.06 -54.12 90.48
C GLN A 120 -45.57 -52.68 90.47
N SER A 121 -44.92 -51.75 91.17
CA SER A 121 -45.41 -50.37 91.24
C SER A 121 -45.58 -49.77 89.84
N LEU A 122 -46.63 -48.96 89.65
CA LEU A 122 -46.90 -48.33 88.35
C LEU A 122 -45.71 -47.47 87.88
N ALA A 123 -44.98 -46.85 88.81
CA ALA A 123 -43.79 -46.07 88.51
C ALA A 123 -42.66 -46.94 87.93
N ASP A 124 -42.38 -48.09 88.54
CA ASP A 124 -41.34 -48.99 88.04
C ASP A 124 -41.73 -49.61 86.68
N GLN A 125 -43.00 -49.94 86.49
CA GLN A 125 -43.51 -50.43 85.20
C GLN A 125 -43.38 -49.38 84.09
N LYS A 126 -43.76 -48.12 84.37
CA LYS A 126 -43.55 -47.00 83.44
C LYS A 126 -42.07 -46.80 83.11
N GLN A 127 -41.19 -46.86 84.10
CA GLN A 127 -39.75 -46.71 83.87
C GLN A 127 -39.17 -47.85 83.02
N ALA A 128 -39.63 -49.09 83.23
CA ALA A 128 -39.25 -50.23 82.39
C ALA A 128 -39.75 -50.06 80.95
N LEU A 129 -40.99 -49.59 80.76
CA LEU A 129 -41.56 -49.29 79.43
C LEU A 129 -40.80 -48.17 78.72
N ILE A 130 -40.49 -47.07 79.42
CA ILE A 130 -39.65 -45.97 78.89
C ILE A 130 -38.30 -46.52 78.43
N THR A 131 -37.63 -47.31 79.26
CA THR A 131 -36.32 -47.91 78.90
C THR A 131 -36.42 -48.79 77.64
N ASN A 132 -37.53 -49.54 77.49
CA ASN A 132 -37.77 -50.37 76.31
C ASN A 132 -38.00 -49.53 75.05
N VAL A 133 -38.78 -48.44 75.14
CA VAL A 133 -38.99 -47.48 74.04
C VAL A 133 -37.66 -46.86 73.60
N GLN A 134 -36.89 -46.32 74.56
CA GLN A 134 -35.58 -45.71 74.29
C GLN A 134 -34.62 -46.69 73.60
N LYS A 135 -34.60 -47.95 74.05
CA LYS A 135 -33.78 -49.01 73.45
C LYS A 135 -34.22 -49.36 72.02
N ALA A 136 -35.52 -49.44 71.78
CA ALA A 136 -36.07 -49.70 70.46
C ALA A 136 -35.74 -48.56 69.48
N ASP A 137 -35.96 -47.31 69.91
CA ASP A 137 -35.69 -46.12 69.11
C ASP A 137 -34.19 -45.95 68.82
N GLN A 138 -33.33 -46.24 69.80
CA GLN A 138 -31.88 -46.28 69.59
C GLN A 138 -31.47 -47.33 68.55
N ALA A 139 -32.11 -48.52 68.54
CA ALA A 139 -31.84 -49.54 67.54
C ALA A 139 -32.24 -49.09 66.13
N VAL A 140 -33.38 -48.39 65.99
CA VAL A 140 -33.81 -47.80 64.71
C VAL A 140 -32.86 -46.69 64.26
N LYS A 141 -32.42 -45.80 65.17
CA LYS A 141 -31.40 -44.77 64.85
C LYS A 141 -30.09 -45.39 64.36
N SER A 142 -29.65 -46.49 64.98
CA SER A 142 -28.47 -47.24 64.51
C SER A 142 -28.67 -47.89 63.14
N GLN A 143 -29.89 -48.34 62.79
CA GLN A 143 -30.20 -48.80 61.43
C GLN A 143 -30.10 -47.65 60.42
N ILE A 144 -30.62 -46.46 60.75
CA ILE A 144 -30.53 -45.26 59.91
C ILE A 144 -29.07 -44.84 59.69
N ASP A 145 -28.25 -44.81 60.74
CA ASP A 145 -26.84 -44.43 60.64
C ASP A 145 -26.06 -45.41 59.75
N ALA A 146 -26.36 -46.71 59.87
CA ALA A 146 -25.73 -47.77 59.08
C ALA A 146 -26.22 -47.85 57.63
N ASP A 147 -27.35 -47.23 57.27
CA ASP A 147 -27.92 -47.33 55.93
C ASP A 147 -27.09 -46.53 54.90
N PRO A 148 -26.38 -47.18 53.95
CA PRO A 148 -25.57 -46.48 52.96
C PRO A 148 -26.42 -45.82 51.86
N THR A 149 -27.70 -46.16 51.77
CA THR A 149 -28.61 -45.68 50.73
C THR A 149 -29.21 -44.31 51.03
N LEU A 150 -29.09 -43.84 52.27
CA LEU A 150 -29.54 -42.52 52.71
C LEU A 150 -28.38 -41.52 52.72
N PRO A 151 -28.55 -40.32 52.14
CA PRO A 151 -27.59 -39.23 52.33
C PRO A 151 -27.66 -38.71 53.77
N GLN A 152 -26.56 -38.12 54.26
CA GLN A 152 -26.45 -37.65 55.65
C GLN A 152 -27.62 -36.74 56.06
N ALA A 153 -28.04 -35.83 55.19
CA ALA A 153 -29.15 -34.92 55.45
C ALA A 153 -30.49 -35.63 55.71
N GLU A 154 -30.73 -36.78 55.08
CA GLU A 154 -31.94 -37.57 55.29
C GLU A 154 -31.83 -38.42 56.57
N LYS A 155 -30.65 -38.96 56.86
CA LYS A 155 -30.38 -39.63 58.15
C LYS A 155 -30.67 -38.73 59.33
N ASP A 156 -30.20 -37.49 59.27
CA ASP A 156 -30.42 -36.51 60.33
C ASP A 156 -31.91 -36.15 60.47
N ARG A 157 -32.64 -36.04 59.36
CA ARG A 157 -34.10 -35.82 59.35
C ARG A 157 -34.85 -36.97 60.02
N GLN A 158 -34.55 -38.22 59.67
CA GLN A 158 -35.25 -39.39 60.23
C GLN A 158 -34.94 -39.56 61.72
N LYS A 159 -33.69 -39.40 62.15
CA LYS A 159 -33.32 -39.46 63.58
C LYS A 159 -34.03 -38.38 64.41
N ALA A 160 -34.07 -37.14 63.93
CA ALA A 160 -34.80 -36.06 64.60
C ALA A 160 -36.32 -36.30 64.67
N ALA A 161 -36.90 -37.04 63.71
CA ALA A 161 -38.29 -37.47 63.79
C ALA A 161 -38.48 -38.56 64.86
N ILE A 162 -37.55 -39.51 64.99
CA ILE A 162 -37.56 -40.51 66.06
C ILE A 162 -37.41 -39.84 67.43
N ASP A 163 -36.47 -38.91 67.60
CA ASP A 163 -36.29 -38.18 68.87
C ASP A 163 -37.59 -37.50 69.34
N ARG A 164 -38.33 -36.92 68.40
CA ARG A 164 -39.63 -36.31 68.68
C ARG A 164 -40.69 -37.33 69.05
N GLY A 165 -40.77 -38.45 68.33
CA GLY A 165 -41.71 -39.52 68.62
C GLY A 165 -41.42 -40.24 69.94
N GLU A 166 -40.14 -40.43 70.27
CA GLU A 166 -39.65 -40.97 71.54
C GLU A 166 -40.10 -40.09 72.70
N THR A 167 -39.86 -38.78 72.61
CA THR A 167 -40.30 -37.79 73.62
C THR A 167 -41.81 -37.84 73.83
N GLN A 168 -42.59 -37.82 72.75
CA GLN A 168 -44.05 -37.89 72.82
C GLN A 168 -44.55 -39.18 73.47
N THR A 169 -43.93 -40.31 73.14
CA THR A 169 -44.28 -41.62 73.71
C THR A 169 -43.96 -41.66 75.20
N ILE A 170 -42.79 -41.16 75.61
CA ILE A 170 -42.39 -41.09 77.02
C ILE A 170 -43.34 -40.20 77.83
N ASP A 171 -43.70 -39.03 77.29
CA ASP A 171 -44.67 -38.13 77.93
C ASP A 171 -46.03 -38.81 78.12
N GLN A 172 -46.51 -39.54 77.10
CA GLN A 172 -47.77 -40.29 77.16
C GLN A 172 -47.70 -41.46 78.16
N ILE A 173 -46.57 -42.17 78.27
CA ILE A 173 -46.36 -43.21 79.28
C ILE A 173 -46.41 -42.61 80.69
N ASN A 174 -45.77 -41.45 80.89
CA ASN A 174 -45.73 -40.78 82.18
C ASN A 174 -47.13 -40.36 82.66
N VAL A 175 -48.03 -39.96 81.77
CA VAL A 175 -49.42 -39.56 82.12
C VAL A 175 -50.43 -40.71 82.19
N ALA A 176 -50.08 -41.93 81.74
CA ALA A 176 -50.99 -43.08 81.75
C ALA A 176 -51.52 -43.42 83.16
N SER A 177 -52.82 -43.71 83.27
CA SER A 177 -53.51 -43.95 84.56
C SER A 177 -53.20 -45.30 85.20
N ASP A 178 -52.91 -46.31 84.39
CA ASP A 178 -52.64 -47.67 84.83
C ASP A 178 -51.63 -48.39 83.92
N ALA A 179 -51.26 -49.62 84.33
CA ALA A 179 -50.26 -50.44 83.64
C ALA A 179 -50.68 -50.87 82.22
N THR A 180 -51.98 -50.99 81.94
CA THR A 180 -52.49 -51.40 80.61
C THR A 180 -52.35 -50.25 79.61
N ASP A 181 -52.81 -49.06 80.02
CA ASP A 181 -52.70 -47.85 79.21
C ASP A 181 -51.23 -47.53 78.91
N ALA A 182 -50.36 -47.58 79.93
CA ALA A 182 -48.94 -47.32 79.77
C ALA A 182 -48.29 -48.30 78.77
N LYS A 183 -48.66 -49.59 78.82
CA LYS A 183 -48.16 -50.59 77.90
C LYS A 183 -48.67 -50.35 76.47
N GLN A 184 -49.95 -50.03 76.29
CA GLN A 184 -50.52 -49.77 74.97
C GLN A 184 -49.88 -48.55 74.30
N VAL A 185 -49.64 -47.47 75.06
CA VAL A 185 -48.91 -46.30 74.59
C VAL A 185 -47.49 -46.68 74.15
N ALA A 186 -46.76 -47.43 74.97
CA ALA A 186 -45.39 -47.86 74.65
C ALA A 186 -45.33 -48.71 73.36
N ASP A 187 -46.23 -49.69 73.22
CA ASP A 187 -46.33 -50.56 72.03
C ASP A 187 -46.66 -49.74 70.76
N THR A 188 -47.61 -48.81 70.87
CA THR A 188 -48.05 -47.94 69.76
C THR A 188 -46.95 -46.96 69.36
N GLY A 189 -46.31 -46.30 70.33
CA GLY A 189 -45.22 -45.37 70.12
C GLY A 189 -44.01 -46.04 69.48
N THR A 190 -43.60 -47.20 69.99
CA THR A 190 -42.50 -48.01 69.43
C THR A 190 -42.80 -48.43 67.99
N THR A 191 -44.03 -48.88 67.70
CA THR A 191 -44.44 -49.25 66.33
C THR A 191 -44.45 -48.04 65.39
N THR A 192 -44.87 -46.88 65.88
CA THR A 192 -44.93 -45.64 65.09
C THR A 192 -43.51 -45.15 64.78
N ASN A 193 -42.63 -45.13 65.77
CA ASN A 193 -41.24 -44.69 65.61
C ASN A 193 -40.45 -45.64 64.70
N GLN A 194 -40.68 -46.95 64.76
CA GLN A 194 -40.06 -47.92 63.83
C GLN A 194 -40.39 -47.63 62.36
N LYS A 195 -41.58 -47.11 62.05
CA LYS A 195 -42.00 -46.76 60.68
C LYS A 195 -41.40 -45.46 60.16
N ILE A 196 -40.76 -44.66 61.03
CA ILE A 196 -40.06 -43.44 60.61
C ILE A 196 -38.83 -43.79 59.78
N TYR A 197 -38.18 -44.92 60.07
CA TYR A 197 -37.08 -45.41 59.24
C TYR A 197 -37.60 -45.84 57.87
N VAL A 198 -37.18 -45.11 56.85
CA VAL A 198 -37.45 -45.41 55.45
C VAL A 198 -36.11 -45.51 54.73
N PRO A 199 -35.69 -46.71 54.27
CA PRO A 199 -34.43 -46.85 53.55
C PRO A 199 -34.48 -46.15 52.19
N GLY A 200 -33.31 -45.73 51.72
CA GLY A 200 -33.14 -45.14 50.39
C GLY A 200 -33.18 -46.18 49.26
N GLN A 201 -33.07 -45.69 48.02
CA GLN A 201 -32.89 -46.58 46.86
C GLN A 201 -31.51 -47.24 46.92
N THR A 202 -31.41 -48.50 46.49
CA THR A 202 -30.13 -49.22 46.48
C THR A 202 -29.05 -48.43 45.75
N ILE A 203 -27.81 -48.45 46.26
CA ILE A 203 -26.70 -47.77 45.60
C ILE A 203 -26.37 -48.46 44.27
N THR A 204 -26.27 -49.79 44.30
CA THR A 204 -25.94 -50.63 43.14
C THR A 204 -27.16 -51.39 42.62
N GLY A 205 -27.01 -52.01 41.44
CA GLY A 205 -28.06 -52.76 40.75
C GLY A 205 -28.81 -51.92 39.70
N ASP A 206 -29.53 -52.62 38.81
CA ASP A 206 -30.31 -51.98 37.75
C ASP A 206 -31.39 -51.09 38.37
N GLY A 207 -31.38 -49.80 38.00
CA GLY A 207 -32.28 -48.79 38.57
C GLY A 207 -31.84 -48.17 39.90
N GLY A 208 -30.72 -48.63 40.49
CA GLY A 208 -30.11 -48.04 41.69
C GLY A 208 -29.49 -46.66 41.45
N GLN A 209 -29.10 -45.97 42.53
CA GLN A 209 -28.61 -44.59 42.47
C GLN A 209 -27.39 -44.43 41.55
N ALA A 210 -26.44 -45.36 41.58
CA ALA A 210 -25.26 -45.35 40.72
C ALA A 210 -25.60 -45.52 39.22
N ALA A 211 -26.58 -46.39 38.90
CA ALA A 211 -27.02 -46.60 37.53
C ALA A 211 -27.71 -45.35 36.97
N ARG A 212 -28.56 -44.70 37.77
CA ARG A 212 -29.22 -43.43 37.41
C ARG A 212 -28.21 -42.31 37.19
N PHE A 213 -27.22 -42.18 38.09
CA PHE A 213 -26.14 -41.21 37.93
C PHE A 213 -25.33 -41.44 36.64
N LYS A 214 -24.97 -42.68 36.31
CA LYS A 214 -24.31 -43.00 35.03
C LYS A 214 -25.17 -42.66 33.81
N GLY A 215 -26.49 -42.84 33.91
CA GLY A 215 -27.45 -42.34 32.93
C GLY A 215 -27.36 -40.82 32.77
N GLN A 216 -27.38 -40.06 33.87
CA GLN A 216 -27.20 -38.61 33.86
C GLN A 216 -25.87 -38.17 33.25
N VAL A 217 -24.77 -38.87 33.54
CA VAL A 217 -23.46 -38.62 32.89
C VAL A 217 -23.58 -38.75 31.37
N THR A 218 -24.28 -39.77 30.91
CA THR A 218 -24.48 -40.04 29.47
C THR A 218 -25.32 -38.93 28.83
N ASP A 219 -26.45 -38.59 29.44
CA ASP A 219 -27.37 -37.58 28.91
C ASP A 219 -26.73 -36.17 28.89
N GLN A 220 -26.09 -35.76 29.99
CA GLN A 220 -25.48 -34.43 30.09
C GLN A 220 -24.25 -34.29 29.18
N SER A 221 -23.41 -35.32 29.10
CA SER A 221 -22.26 -35.29 28.19
C SER A 221 -22.68 -35.30 26.72
N ALA A 222 -23.78 -35.98 26.37
CA ALA A 222 -24.32 -35.94 25.01
C ALA A 222 -24.74 -34.51 24.59
N ILE A 223 -25.32 -33.72 25.51
CA ILE A 223 -25.65 -32.30 25.25
C ILE A 223 -24.38 -31.50 24.95
N VAL A 224 -23.32 -31.68 25.76
CA VAL A 224 -22.04 -30.98 25.53
C VAL A 224 -21.39 -31.41 24.22
N GLN A 225 -21.42 -32.71 23.88
CA GLN A 225 -20.90 -33.20 22.61
C GLN A 225 -21.67 -32.65 21.41
N GLN A 226 -23.01 -32.54 21.51
CA GLN A 226 -23.83 -31.91 20.48
C GLN A 226 -23.46 -30.43 20.30
N ALA A 227 -23.23 -29.69 21.38
CA ALA A 227 -22.79 -28.30 21.31
C ALA A 227 -21.41 -28.16 20.62
N ILE A 228 -20.44 -29.03 20.95
CA ILE A 228 -19.14 -29.09 20.28
C ILE A 228 -19.32 -29.35 18.78
N ASN A 229 -20.10 -30.36 18.40
CA ASN A 229 -20.33 -30.71 17.01
C ASN A 229 -21.02 -29.58 16.23
N ALA A 230 -22.01 -28.92 16.84
CA ALA A 230 -22.71 -27.80 16.23
C ALA A 230 -21.79 -26.61 15.96
N ALA A 231 -20.87 -26.30 16.89
CA ALA A 231 -19.86 -25.26 16.69
C ALA A 231 -18.89 -25.62 15.55
N THR A 232 -18.46 -26.88 15.45
CA THR A 232 -17.65 -27.37 14.33
C THR A 232 -18.38 -27.23 13.00
N THR A 233 -19.65 -27.66 12.91
CA THR A 233 -20.43 -27.57 11.66
C THR A 233 -20.61 -26.13 11.19
N LYS A 234 -20.72 -25.18 12.12
CA LYS A 234 -20.78 -23.74 11.82
C LYS A 234 -19.41 -23.13 11.49
N GLY A 235 -18.32 -23.90 11.56
CA GLY A 235 -16.96 -23.40 11.36
C GLY A 235 -16.45 -22.49 12.49
N GLN A 236 -17.12 -22.49 13.66
CA GLN A 236 -16.79 -21.60 14.77
C GLN A 236 -15.62 -22.11 15.62
N ILE A 237 -15.21 -23.37 15.43
CA ILE A 237 -14.02 -23.97 16.05
C ILE A 237 -13.27 -24.81 15.00
N THR A 238 -11.96 -24.95 15.18
CA THR A 238 -11.10 -25.77 14.31
C THR A 238 -11.22 -27.26 14.61
N ALA A 239 -10.74 -28.12 13.70
CA ALA A 239 -10.68 -29.56 13.89
C ALA A 239 -9.82 -29.96 15.13
N ASP A 240 -8.73 -29.24 15.38
CA ASP A 240 -7.86 -29.46 16.53
C ASP A 240 -8.56 -29.06 17.85
N GLN A 241 -9.29 -27.94 17.85
CA GLN A 241 -10.10 -27.52 19.00
C GLN A 241 -11.21 -28.52 19.30
N GLN A 242 -11.92 -29.00 18.27
CA GLN A 242 -12.93 -30.05 18.41
C GLN A 242 -12.33 -31.31 19.04
N THR A 243 -11.16 -31.73 18.56
CA THR A 243 -10.44 -32.90 19.08
C THR A 243 -10.08 -32.72 20.55
N SER A 244 -9.50 -31.57 20.92
CA SER A 244 -9.13 -31.25 22.31
C SER A 244 -10.33 -31.24 23.26
N LEU A 245 -11.43 -30.57 22.87
CA LEU A 245 -12.67 -30.51 23.66
C LEU A 245 -13.32 -31.89 23.82
N THR A 246 -13.36 -32.68 22.74
CA THR A 246 -13.90 -34.05 22.78
C THR A 246 -13.08 -34.95 23.70
N GLN A 247 -11.75 -34.85 23.67
CA GLN A 247 -10.88 -35.56 24.62
C GLN A 247 -11.08 -35.10 26.06
N GLN A 248 -11.26 -33.80 26.29
CA GLN A 248 -11.57 -33.27 27.63
C GLN A 248 -12.90 -33.83 28.14
N LEU A 249 -13.95 -33.78 27.32
CA LEU A 249 -15.26 -34.34 27.64
C LEU A 249 -15.17 -35.84 27.94
N GLN A 250 -14.41 -36.60 27.15
CA GLN A 250 -14.22 -38.03 27.37
C GLN A 250 -13.53 -38.34 28.71
N ARG A 251 -12.56 -37.50 29.14
CA ARG A 251 -11.95 -37.62 30.47
C ARG A 251 -12.96 -37.37 31.58
N VAL A 252 -13.79 -36.32 31.45
CA VAL A 252 -14.87 -36.01 32.41
C VAL A 252 -15.86 -37.17 32.52
N VAL A 253 -16.32 -37.71 31.39
CA VAL A 253 -17.23 -38.86 31.34
C VAL A 253 -16.61 -40.07 32.02
N SER A 254 -15.36 -40.39 31.71
CA SER A 254 -14.66 -41.55 32.28
C SER A 254 -14.48 -41.41 33.80
N ALA A 255 -14.08 -40.23 34.27
CA ALA A 255 -13.91 -39.95 35.69
C ALA A 255 -15.25 -40.03 36.45
N ALA A 256 -16.31 -39.42 35.91
CA ALA A 256 -17.64 -39.47 36.51
C ALA A 256 -18.22 -40.89 36.53
N GLN A 257 -18.06 -41.66 35.45
CA GLN A 257 -18.46 -43.07 35.40
C GLN A 257 -17.69 -43.93 36.40
N ALA A 258 -16.38 -43.68 36.57
CA ALA A 258 -15.55 -44.36 37.55
C ALA A 258 -16.01 -44.02 38.98
N ALA A 259 -16.26 -42.73 39.28
CA ALA A 259 -16.78 -42.28 40.56
C ALA A 259 -18.14 -42.91 40.88
N GLY A 260 -19.05 -42.95 39.89
CA GLY A 260 -20.33 -43.63 40.03
C GLY A 260 -20.22 -45.15 40.22
N THR A 261 -19.17 -45.79 39.66
CA THR A 261 -18.90 -47.22 39.87
C THR A 261 -18.34 -47.49 41.26
N ALA A 262 -17.47 -46.60 41.76
CA ALA A 262 -16.80 -46.74 43.04
C ALA A 262 -17.69 -46.35 44.24
N ALA A 263 -18.75 -45.59 44.01
CA ALA A 263 -19.65 -45.13 45.06
C ALA A 263 -20.34 -46.31 45.78
N THR A 264 -20.22 -46.33 47.09
CA THR A 264 -20.87 -47.29 47.99
C THR A 264 -21.92 -46.63 48.89
N THR A 265 -22.05 -45.30 48.84
CA THR A 265 -22.98 -44.51 49.64
C THR A 265 -23.67 -43.42 48.81
N ALA A 266 -24.83 -42.94 49.26
CA ALA A 266 -25.58 -41.89 48.58
C ALA A 266 -24.84 -40.54 48.54
N ASP A 267 -24.09 -40.20 49.59
CA ASP A 267 -23.30 -38.95 49.65
C ASP A 267 -22.14 -38.94 48.63
N GLN A 268 -21.55 -40.10 48.35
CA GLN A 268 -20.54 -40.23 47.29
C GLN A 268 -21.14 -40.02 45.89
N ILE A 269 -22.37 -40.49 45.65
CA ILE A 269 -23.09 -40.20 44.40
C ILE A 269 -23.39 -38.70 44.27
N LEU A 270 -23.84 -38.05 45.35
CA LEU A 270 -24.08 -36.61 45.36
C LEU A 270 -22.81 -35.82 45.05
N THR A 271 -21.69 -36.20 45.67
CA THR A 271 -20.37 -35.60 45.44
C THR A 271 -19.93 -35.79 43.99
N ALA A 272 -20.06 -37.01 43.44
CA ALA A 272 -19.73 -37.29 42.05
C ALA A 272 -20.58 -36.45 41.07
N ASN A 273 -21.85 -36.22 41.39
CA ASN A 273 -22.74 -35.40 40.57
C ASN A 273 -22.39 -33.89 40.60
N GLN A 274 -21.99 -33.37 41.76
CA GLN A 274 -21.47 -32.00 41.87
C GLN A 274 -20.18 -31.82 41.08
N GLN A 275 -19.28 -32.80 41.14
CA GLN A 275 -18.04 -32.78 40.36
C GLN A 275 -18.31 -32.86 38.85
N LEU A 276 -19.21 -33.75 38.41
CA LEU A 276 -19.64 -33.82 37.01
C LEU A 276 -20.13 -32.47 36.50
N THR A 277 -20.98 -31.78 37.28
CA THR A 277 -21.51 -30.47 36.93
C THR A 277 -20.39 -29.44 36.73
N THR A 278 -19.42 -29.42 37.64
CA THR A 278 -18.26 -28.51 37.60
C THR A 278 -17.35 -28.80 36.40
N ASP A 279 -17.09 -30.08 36.14
CA ASP A 279 -16.21 -30.52 35.07
C ASP A 279 -16.83 -30.29 33.69
N LEU A 280 -18.13 -30.54 33.52
CA LEU A 280 -18.86 -30.23 32.29
C LEU A 280 -18.91 -28.71 32.04
N ALA A 281 -19.13 -27.90 33.08
CA ALA A 281 -19.07 -26.44 32.97
C ALA A 281 -17.71 -25.95 32.47
N SER A 282 -16.62 -26.61 32.87
CA SER A 282 -15.27 -26.30 32.39
C SER A 282 -15.08 -26.61 30.90
N VAL A 283 -15.64 -27.71 30.40
CA VAL A 283 -15.63 -28.04 28.95
C VAL A 283 -16.45 -27.00 28.18
N GLN A 284 -17.63 -26.65 28.69
CA GLN A 284 -18.50 -25.64 28.08
C GLN A 284 -17.85 -24.25 28.04
N TYR A 285 -17.15 -23.86 29.11
CA TYR A 285 -16.35 -22.64 29.16
C TYR A 285 -15.28 -22.60 28.06
N ASN A 286 -14.50 -23.68 27.91
CA ASN A 286 -13.49 -23.76 26.86
C ASN A 286 -14.10 -23.72 25.45
N LEU A 287 -15.26 -24.35 25.24
CA LEU A 287 -16.00 -24.26 23.98
C LEU A 287 -16.43 -22.80 23.70
N ALA A 288 -16.98 -22.12 24.71
CA ALA A 288 -17.40 -20.72 24.58
C ALA A 288 -16.22 -19.79 24.23
N ILE A 289 -15.05 -19.98 24.86
CA ILE A 289 -13.84 -19.23 24.55
C ILE A 289 -13.40 -19.45 23.09
N ASN A 290 -13.42 -20.69 22.60
CA ASN A 290 -13.06 -20.96 21.20
C ASN A 290 -14.03 -20.27 20.22
N ILE A 291 -15.33 -20.34 20.48
CA ILE A 291 -16.35 -19.66 19.67
C ILE A 291 -16.17 -18.13 19.71
N ALA A 292 -15.91 -17.55 20.89
CA ALA A 292 -15.69 -16.12 21.06
C ALA A 292 -14.47 -15.64 20.26
N ASN A 293 -13.34 -16.34 20.34
CA ASN A 293 -12.15 -16.01 19.56
C ASN A 293 -12.43 -16.02 18.04
N TYR A 294 -13.22 -17.00 17.56
CA TYR A 294 -13.64 -17.03 16.16
C TYR A 294 -14.52 -15.84 15.78
N GLN A 295 -15.51 -15.49 16.61
CA GLN A 295 -16.40 -14.35 16.36
C GLN A 295 -15.62 -13.04 16.29
N LEU A 296 -14.67 -12.85 17.20
CA LEU A 296 -13.73 -11.73 17.14
C LEU A 296 -13.01 -11.77 15.79
N LEU A 297 -12.40 -12.90 15.40
CA LEU A 297 -11.63 -13.03 14.14
C LEU A 297 -12.41 -12.63 12.91
N VAL A 298 -13.67 -13.07 12.84
CA VAL A 298 -14.57 -12.68 11.77
C VAL A 298 -14.84 -11.18 11.77
N ALA A 299 -15.10 -10.57 12.93
CA ALA A 299 -15.33 -9.13 13.05
C ALA A 299 -14.10 -8.32 12.64
N TYR A 300 -12.90 -8.72 13.08
CA TYR A 300 -11.64 -8.08 12.70
C TYR A 300 -11.42 -8.12 11.20
N ASN A 301 -11.49 -9.30 10.59
CA ASN A 301 -11.28 -9.45 9.15
C ASN A 301 -12.36 -8.70 8.35
N GLY A 302 -13.61 -8.72 8.83
CA GLY A 302 -14.70 -7.98 8.20
C GLY A 302 -14.50 -6.47 8.26
N ALA A 303 -14.06 -5.92 9.40
CA ALA A 303 -13.78 -4.51 9.55
C ALA A 303 -12.56 -4.07 8.72
N ASP A 304 -11.48 -4.85 8.73
CA ASP A 304 -10.27 -4.60 7.93
C ASP A 304 -10.59 -4.59 6.44
N GLN A 305 -11.39 -5.56 5.98
CA GLN A 305 -11.86 -5.59 4.60
C GLN A 305 -12.74 -4.39 4.26
N ALA A 306 -13.70 -4.01 5.12
CA ALA A 306 -14.56 -2.85 4.89
C ALA A 306 -13.76 -1.54 4.76
N ILE A 307 -12.73 -1.36 5.60
CA ILE A 307 -11.81 -0.22 5.55
C ILE A 307 -10.99 -0.23 4.25
N ASN A 308 -10.45 -1.39 3.87
CA ASN A 308 -9.64 -1.53 2.67
C ASN A 308 -10.45 -1.32 1.38
N ASP A 309 -11.70 -1.80 1.35
CA ASP A 309 -12.60 -1.69 0.21
C ASP A 309 -13.27 -0.30 0.11
N ASP A 310 -13.19 0.54 1.15
CA ASP A 310 -13.79 1.88 1.13
C ASP A 310 -13.06 2.82 0.15
N PRO A 311 -13.74 3.34 -0.89
CA PRO A 311 -13.15 4.24 -1.87
C PRO A 311 -13.03 5.69 -1.37
N THR A 312 -13.66 6.04 -0.26
CA THR A 312 -13.69 7.40 0.32
C THR A 312 -12.57 7.67 1.32
N LEU A 313 -11.86 6.63 1.74
CA LEU A 313 -10.74 6.74 2.68
C LEU A 313 -9.41 6.93 1.94
N SER A 314 -8.59 7.84 2.45
CA SER A 314 -7.17 7.97 2.10
C SER A 314 -6.35 6.84 2.70
N ASN A 315 -5.10 6.67 2.23
CA ASN A 315 -4.17 5.71 2.84
C ASN A 315 -3.93 5.99 4.32
N GLN A 316 -3.91 7.27 4.72
CA GLN A 316 -3.76 7.66 6.12
C GLN A 316 -4.99 7.27 6.95
N GLU A 317 -6.20 7.59 6.48
CA GLU A 317 -7.43 7.27 7.21
C GLU A 317 -7.65 5.76 7.32
N LYS A 318 -7.29 4.99 6.27
CA LYS A 318 -7.29 3.52 6.32
C LYS A 318 -6.36 3.00 7.42
N ALA A 319 -5.13 3.52 7.48
CA ALA A 319 -4.16 3.13 8.50
C ALA A 319 -4.64 3.48 9.92
N GLU A 320 -5.23 4.66 10.11
CA GLU A 320 -5.78 5.09 11.41
C GLU A 320 -6.93 4.20 11.88
N GLN A 321 -7.89 3.87 11.00
CA GLN A 321 -9.00 2.98 11.35
C GLN A 321 -8.54 1.53 11.60
N ALA A 322 -7.60 1.01 10.79
CA ALA A 322 -7.04 -0.32 11.00
C ALA A 322 -6.33 -0.45 12.36
N GLU A 323 -5.62 0.60 12.79
CA GLU A 323 -5.01 0.62 14.13
C GLU A 323 -6.06 0.58 15.23
N ILE A 324 -7.18 1.30 15.09
CA ILE A 324 -8.29 1.25 16.06
C ILE A 324 -8.92 -0.15 16.10
N VAL A 325 -9.11 -0.82 14.95
CA VAL A 325 -9.59 -2.21 14.88
C VAL A 325 -8.65 -3.13 15.68
N ASN A 326 -7.33 -3.00 15.48
CA ASN A 326 -6.32 -3.77 16.20
C ASN A 326 -6.33 -3.50 17.72
N VAL A 327 -6.50 -2.25 18.13
CA VAL A 327 -6.64 -1.90 19.56
C VAL A 327 -7.89 -2.55 20.16
N ARG A 328 -9.04 -2.44 19.50
CA ARG A 328 -10.33 -3.02 19.96
C ARG A 328 -10.25 -4.54 20.07
N TRP A 329 -9.63 -5.18 19.08
CA TRP A 329 -9.32 -6.61 19.10
C TRP A 329 -8.52 -7.01 20.34
N ASN A 330 -7.38 -6.34 20.56
CA ASN A 330 -6.48 -6.68 21.66
C ASN A 330 -7.14 -6.47 23.02
N MET A 331 -7.95 -5.41 23.17
CA MET A 331 -8.78 -5.19 24.37
C MET A 331 -9.81 -6.31 24.58
N GLY A 332 -10.45 -6.77 23.49
CA GLY A 332 -11.37 -7.90 23.51
C GLY A 332 -10.70 -9.20 23.95
N GLN A 333 -9.53 -9.51 23.40
CA GLN A 333 -8.74 -10.69 23.79
C GLN A 333 -8.34 -10.64 25.27
N GLN A 334 -7.93 -9.49 25.78
CA GLN A 334 -7.61 -9.30 27.20
C GLN A 334 -8.85 -9.47 28.08
N SER A 335 -9.99 -8.94 27.65
CA SER A 335 -11.27 -9.06 28.38
C SER A 335 -11.74 -10.52 28.42
N LEU A 336 -11.61 -11.25 27.32
CA LEU A 336 -11.91 -12.69 27.27
C LEU A 336 -11.02 -13.48 28.25
N ALA A 337 -9.73 -13.16 28.33
CA ALA A 337 -8.81 -13.80 29.27
C ALA A 337 -9.15 -13.56 30.76
N ALA A 338 -9.93 -12.51 31.07
CA ALA A 338 -10.35 -12.17 32.43
C ALA A 338 -11.68 -12.83 32.86
N THR A 339 -12.44 -13.41 31.92
CA THR A 339 -13.73 -14.05 32.21
C THR A 339 -13.59 -15.34 33.01
N LYS A 340 -14.65 -15.76 33.70
CA LYS A 340 -14.65 -16.98 34.52
C LYS A 340 -15.81 -17.94 34.24
N VAL A 341 -16.88 -17.43 33.63
CA VAL A 341 -18.09 -18.21 33.33
C VAL A 341 -18.55 -17.99 31.90
N VAL A 342 -19.31 -18.95 31.37
CA VAL A 342 -19.78 -18.96 29.97
C VAL A 342 -20.54 -17.70 29.58
N ASP A 343 -21.41 -17.19 30.47
CA ASP A 343 -22.23 -16.01 30.17
C ASP A 343 -21.39 -14.74 30.01
N GLU A 344 -20.33 -14.59 30.81
CA GLU A 344 -19.37 -13.47 30.67
C GLU A 344 -18.62 -13.55 29.34
N VAL A 345 -18.20 -14.74 28.91
CA VAL A 345 -17.54 -14.96 27.61
C VAL A 345 -18.44 -14.49 26.47
N ALA A 346 -19.71 -14.90 26.48
CA ALA A 346 -20.66 -14.52 25.43
C ALA A 346 -20.90 -13.01 25.38
N GLN A 347 -21.01 -12.35 26.54
CA GLN A 347 -21.22 -10.90 26.61
C GLN A 347 -19.97 -10.14 26.12
N VAL A 348 -18.78 -10.49 26.60
CA VAL A 348 -17.52 -9.86 26.16
C VAL A 348 -17.31 -10.02 24.66
N ALA A 349 -17.58 -11.22 24.12
CA ALA A 349 -17.48 -11.46 22.68
C ALA A 349 -18.45 -10.55 21.90
N SER A 350 -19.71 -10.49 22.32
CA SER A 350 -20.73 -9.63 21.69
C SER A 350 -20.33 -8.16 21.70
N ASP A 351 -19.94 -7.62 22.86
CA ASP A 351 -19.57 -6.21 23.01
C ASP A 351 -18.32 -5.86 22.19
N THR A 352 -17.34 -6.76 22.15
CA THR A 352 -16.12 -6.59 21.35
C THR A 352 -16.43 -6.61 19.85
N VAL A 353 -17.26 -7.56 19.38
CA VAL A 353 -17.66 -7.64 17.97
C VAL A 353 -18.37 -6.36 17.54
N VAL A 354 -19.30 -5.85 18.35
CA VAL A 354 -19.98 -4.57 18.09
C VAL A 354 -18.97 -3.43 18.04
N ALA A 355 -18.05 -3.38 19.00
CA ALA A 355 -17.02 -2.35 19.09
C ALA A 355 -16.08 -2.34 17.88
N ILE A 356 -15.70 -3.51 17.34
CA ILE A 356 -14.88 -3.64 16.13
C ILE A 356 -15.68 -3.23 14.88
N ASN A 357 -16.90 -3.74 14.72
CA ASN A 357 -17.72 -3.47 13.54
C ASN A 357 -18.13 -1.98 13.42
N GLN A 358 -18.11 -1.22 14.51
CA GLN A 358 -18.39 0.22 14.52
C GLN A 358 -17.16 1.09 14.19
N VAL A 359 -15.97 0.51 14.02
CA VAL A 359 -14.77 1.30 13.70
C VAL A 359 -14.83 1.85 12.28
N HIS A 360 -15.30 1.04 11.32
CA HIS A 360 -15.39 1.47 9.93
C HIS A 360 -16.37 2.64 9.79
N HIS A 361 -15.87 3.75 9.24
CA HIS A 361 -16.69 4.86 8.79
C HIS A 361 -16.10 5.45 7.51
N GLY A 362 -16.96 5.93 6.61
CA GLY A 362 -16.51 6.59 5.39
C GLY A 362 -15.74 7.89 5.68
N GLY A 363 -14.86 8.25 4.75
CA GLY A 363 -14.16 9.52 4.71
C GLY A 363 -14.85 10.50 3.76
N HIS A 364 -14.14 11.58 3.41
CA HIS A 364 -14.59 12.50 2.37
C HIS A 364 -14.45 11.89 0.99
N SER A 365 -15.47 12.04 0.15
CA SER A 365 -15.46 11.51 -1.21
C SER A 365 -14.40 12.20 -2.09
N VAL A 366 -14.09 11.61 -3.26
CA VAL A 366 -13.24 12.26 -4.27
C VAL A 366 -13.82 13.63 -4.67
N GLU A 367 -15.13 13.73 -4.86
CA GLU A 367 -15.82 14.97 -5.22
C GLU A 367 -15.63 16.07 -4.16
N GLU A 368 -15.73 15.71 -2.87
CA GLU A 368 -15.53 16.65 -1.77
C GLU A 368 -14.07 17.12 -1.65
N ARG A 369 -13.10 16.28 -2.03
CA ARG A 369 -11.66 16.60 -2.00
C ARG A 369 -11.15 17.28 -3.27
N LEU A 370 -11.89 17.15 -4.38
CA LEU A 370 -11.49 17.63 -5.70
C LEU A 370 -11.06 19.11 -5.70
N PRO A 371 -11.75 20.06 -5.03
CA PRO A 371 -11.30 21.45 -4.99
C PRO A 371 -9.89 21.64 -4.41
N ASN A 372 -9.52 20.84 -3.39
CA ASN A 372 -8.19 20.91 -2.79
C ASN A 372 -7.13 20.34 -3.73
N TYR A 373 -7.41 19.20 -4.35
CA TYR A 373 -6.51 18.58 -5.33
C TYR A 373 -6.29 19.47 -6.56
N THR A 374 -7.36 20.05 -7.10
CA THR A 374 -7.30 21.03 -8.18
C THR A 374 -6.43 22.22 -7.80
N ALA A 375 -6.61 22.78 -6.59
CA ALA A 375 -5.80 23.90 -6.13
C ALA A 375 -4.30 23.56 -6.03
N LYS A 376 -3.95 22.34 -5.61
CA LYS A 376 -2.54 21.88 -5.56
C LYS A 376 -1.92 21.80 -6.95
N ILE A 377 -2.60 21.16 -7.90
CA ILE A 377 -2.11 21.01 -9.28
C ILE A 377 -1.98 22.39 -9.95
N GLN A 378 -2.98 23.26 -9.79
CA GLN A 378 -2.94 24.63 -10.32
C GLN A 378 -1.81 25.46 -9.72
N ALA A 379 -1.57 25.36 -8.41
CA ALA A 379 -0.48 26.08 -7.75
C ALA A 379 0.89 25.61 -8.24
N ALA A 380 1.11 24.30 -8.40
CA ALA A 380 2.35 23.75 -8.95
C ALA A 380 2.59 24.22 -10.39
N ALA A 381 1.57 24.16 -11.26
CA ALA A 381 1.67 24.67 -12.63
C ALA A 381 2.01 26.18 -12.65
N ALA A 382 1.39 26.97 -11.78
CA ALA A 382 1.67 28.40 -11.66
C ALA A 382 3.12 28.69 -11.22
N GLN A 383 3.70 27.84 -10.37
CA GLN A 383 5.10 27.96 -9.97
C GLN A 383 6.05 27.69 -11.14
N VAL A 384 5.79 26.63 -11.94
CA VAL A 384 6.59 26.34 -13.14
C VAL A 384 6.48 27.48 -14.16
N VAL A 385 5.28 27.99 -14.41
CA VAL A 385 5.05 29.16 -15.27
C VAL A 385 5.83 30.39 -14.78
N ALA A 386 5.86 30.63 -13.46
CA ALA A 386 6.61 31.75 -12.90
C ALA A 386 8.13 31.59 -13.08
N GLN A 387 8.65 30.36 -13.01
CA GLN A 387 10.06 30.06 -13.29
C GLN A 387 10.40 30.32 -14.76
N ILE A 388 9.59 29.81 -15.70
CA ILE A 388 9.77 30.01 -17.15
C ILE A 388 9.78 31.50 -17.51
N ASN A 389 8.83 32.27 -16.98
CA ASN A 389 8.75 33.72 -17.23
C ASN A 389 9.95 34.50 -16.66
N GLN A 390 10.66 33.94 -15.68
CA GLN A 390 11.88 34.54 -15.12
C GLN A 390 13.15 34.11 -15.84
N ASP A 391 13.10 33.05 -16.65
CA ASP A 391 14.25 32.55 -17.38
C ASP A 391 14.60 33.48 -18.55
N LYS A 392 15.75 34.14 -18.42
CA LYS A 392 16.27 35.09 -19.40
C LYS A 392 17.00 34.43 -20.57
N SER A 393 17.24 33.12 -20.50
CA SER A 393 17.83 32.36 -21.60
C SER A 393 16.84 32.19 -22.76
N LEU A 394 15.54 32.22 -22.44
CA LEU A 394 14.43 32.05 -23.38
C LEU A 394 14.02 33.38 -24.03
N SER A 395 13.61 33.30 -25.29
CA SER A 395 12.94 34.43 -25.96
C SER A 395 11.51 34.63 -25.44
N PRO A 396 10.92 35.83 -25.59
CA PRO A 396 9.52 36.06 -25.21
C PRO A 396 8.52 35.10 -25.88
N THR A 397 8.78 34.71 -27.13
CA THR A 397 7.97 33.71 -27.84
C THR A 397 8.20 32.32 -27.26
N GLY A 398 9.46 31.94 -26.99
CA GLY A 398 9.80 30.66 -26.34
C GLY A 398 9.15 30.51 -24.96
N GLN A 399 9.21 31.56 -24.13
CA GLN A 399 8.51 31.59 -22.85
C GLN A 399 7.00 31.36 -23.03
N ALA A 400 6.36 32.04 -23.99
CA ALA A 400 4.93 31.87 -24.26
C ALA A 400 4.58 30.43 -24.69
N VAL A 401 5.37 29.84 -25.58
CA VAL A 401 5.21 28.44 -26.04
C VAL A 401 5.30 27.45 -24.88
N ILE A 402 6.33 27.60 -24.04
CA ILE A 402 6.58 26.69 -22.93
C ILE A 402 5.53 26.88 -21.83
N VAL A 403 5.09 28.12 -21.56
CA VAL A 403 3.97 28.40 -20.64
C VAL A 403 2.68 27.76 -21.11
N GLU A 404 2.36 27.83 -22.41
CA GLU A 404 1.19 27.16 -22.98
C GLU A 404 1.28 25.64 -22.80
N ALA A 405 2.45 25.04 -23.02
CA ALA A 405 2.68 23.63 -22.73
C ALA A 405 2.42 23.27 -21.24
N VAL A 406 2.84 24.09 -20.27
CA VAL A 406 2.54 23.86 -18.84
C VAL A 406 1.05 23.90 -18.56
N GLN A 407 0.37 24.90 -19.11
CA GLN A 407 -1.05 25.10 -18.88
C GLN A 407 -1.89 23.96 -19.46
N ASN A 408 -1.53 23.47 -20.65
CA ASN A 408 -2.22 22.33 -21.26
C ASN A 408 -2.00 21.02 -20.50
N ASN A 409 -0.77 20.78 -20.01
CA ASN A 409 -0.50 19.63 -19.16
C ASN A 409 -1.27 19.69 -17.82
N ARG A 410 -1.32 20.87 -17.19
CA ARG A 410 -2.17 21.11 -16.01
C ARG A 410 -3.63 20.75 -16.32
N ASP A 411 -4.17 21.20 -17.44
CA ASP A 411 -5.57 20.95 -17.79
C ASP A 411 -5.82 19.47 -18.07
N TRP A 412 -4.86 18.76 -18.65
CA TRP A 412 -4.89 17.30 -18.78
C TRP A 412 -4.90 16.59 -17.42
N TYR A 413 -4.00 16.95 -16.49
CA TYR A 413 -3.98 16.40 -15.12
C TYR A 413 -5.31 16.61 -14.41
N LEU A 414 -5.91 17.81 -14.54
CA LEU A 414 -7.20 18.13 -13.94
C LEU A 414 -8.35 17.31 -14.56
N HIS A 415 -8.30 17.03 -15.87
CA HIS A 415 -9.29 16.19 -16.54
C HIS A 415 -9.19 14.74 -16.06
N GLU A 416 -7.98 14.16 -16.04
CA GLU A 416 -7.77 12.78 -15.58
C GLU A 416 -8.20 12.62 -14.11
N LEU A 417 -7.87 13.59 -13.25
CA LEU A 417 -8.25 13.57 -11.83
C LEU A 417 -9.76 13.45 -11.61
N GLN A 418 -10.60 13.98 -12.52
CA GLN A 418 -12.06 13.84 -12.43
C GLN A 418 -12.54 12.40 -12.64
N ALA A 419 -11.72 11.54 -13.25
CA ALA A 419 -12.04 10.13 -13.49
C ALA A 419 -11.64 9.21 -12.32
N ALA A 420 -10.95 9.73 -11.30
CA ALA A 420 -10.51 8.94 -10.14
C ALA A 420 -11.71 8.32 -9.40
N LYS A 421 -11.64 7.01 -9.15
CA LYS A 421 -12.72 6.22 -8.55
C LYS A 421 -12.59 6.07 -7.04
N SER A 422 -11.41 6.38 -6.51
CA SER A 422 -11.14 6.35 -5.07
C SER A 422 -10.24 7.51 -4.65
N VAL A 423 -10.29 7.85 -3.37
CA VAL A 423 -9.43 8.88 -2.78
C VAL A 423 -7.96 8.49 -2.88
N VAL A 424 -7.61 7.23 -2.69
CA VAL A 424 -6.23 6.73 -2.85
C VAL A 424 -5.73 6.91 -4.28
N GLU A 425 -6.56 6.59 -5.27
CA GLU A 425 -6.24 6.80 -6.68
C GLU A 425 -6.05 8.30 -6.97
N ALA A 426 -6.98 9.15 -6.51
CA ALA A 426 -6.88 10.61 -6.67
C ALA A 426 -5.62 11.20 -6.00
N GLU A 427 -5.28 10.78 -4.77
CA GLU A 427 -4.06 11.20 -4.08
C GLU A 427 -2.80 10.78 -4.83
N THR A 428 -2.80 9.55 -5.38
CA THR A 428 -1.69 9.03 -6.17
C THR A 428 -1.50 9.84 -7.46
N MET A 429 -2.59 10.10 -8.19
CA MET A 429 -2.57 10.93 -9.40
C MET A 429 -2.03 12.33 -9.09
N VAL A 430 -2.59 13.01 -8.08
CA VAL A 430 -2.12 14.34 -7.67
C VAL A 430 -0.63 14.32 -7.31
N GLN A 431 -0.18 13.31 -6.58
CA GLN A 431 1.23 13.21 -6.18
C GLN A 431 2.15 12.98 -7.39
N ASP A 432 1.76 12.12 -8.32
CA ASP A 432 2.50 11.87 -9.55
C ASP A 432 2.54 13.14 -10.44
N ASP A 433 1.44 13.88 -10.55
CA ASP A 433 1.35 15.13 -11.31
C ASP A 433 2.23 16.23 -10.69
N LEU A 434 2.21 16.37 -9.36
CA LEU A 434 3.09 17.30 -8.63
C LEU A 434 4.56 16.95 -8.84
N ASN A 435 4.91 15.66 -8.87
CA ASN A 435 6.27 15.19 -9.10
C ASN A 435 6.72 15.44 -10.55
N ALA A 436 5.83 15.29 -11.53
CA ALA A 436 6.09 15.59 -12.92
C ALA A 436 6.39 17.08 -13.14
N MET A 437 5.62 17.97 -12.52
CA MET A 437 5.86 19.43 -12.57
C MET A 437 7.13 19.85 -11.81
N ALA A 438 7.60 19.05 -10.86
CA ALA A 438 8.89 19.23 -10.19
C ALA A 438 10.08 18.65 -10.99
N PHE A 439 9.88 18.30 -12.27
CA PHE A 439 10.88 17.68 -13.15
C PHE A 439 11.52 16.42 -12.53
N GLY A 440 10.72 15.64 -11.80
CA GLY A 440 11.13 14.33 -11.29
C GLY A 440 11.94 14.33 -9.99
N GLN A 441 12.19 15.48 -9.36
CA GLN A 441 13.00 15.55 -8.13
C GLN A 441 12.44 14.71 -6.96
N ASN A 442 11.15 14.40 -6.96
CA ASN A 442 10.46 13.72 -5.86
C ASN A 442 9.61 12.50 -6.29
N ALA A 443 9.78 12.00 -7.52
CA ALA A 443 8.97 10.89 -8.04
C ALA A 443 9.35 9.54 -7.40
N THR A 444 8.41 8.95 -6.64
CA THR A 444 8.63 7.67 -5.92
C THR A 444 7.98 6.47 -6.60
N SER A 445 7.01 6.67 -7.50
CA SER A 445 6.36 5.60 -8.26
C SER A 445 7.01 5.41 -9.64
N PRO A 446 7.07 4.19 -10.21
CA PRO A 446 7.59 3.98 -11.56
C PRO A 446 6.81 4.73 -12.64
N LEU A 447 5.48 4.85 -12.47
CA LEU A 447 4.63 5.60 -13.39
C LEU A 447 4.91 7.11 -13.29
N GLY A 448 4.94 7.66 -12.07
CA GLY A 448 5.29 9.06 -11.82
C GLY A 448 6.70 9.42 -12.27
N GLN A 449 7.67 8.51 -12.17
CA GLN A 449 9.02 8.69 -12.73
C GLN A 449 8.98 8.77 -14.26
N GLY A 450 8.29 7.84 -14.92
CA GLY A 450 8.14 7.85 -16.38
C GLY A 450 7.44 9.12 -16.90
N THR A 451 6.37 9.55 -16.23
CA THR A 451 5.67 10.79 -16.54
C THR A 451 6.57 12.00 -16.37
N ALA A 452 7.32 12.08 -15.27
CA ALA A 452 8.24 13.18 -15.00
C ALA A 452 9.42 13.24 -16.00
N GLU A 453 9.98 12.09 -16.39
CA GLU A 453 11.04 12.01 -17.40
C GLU A 453 10.54 12.44 -18.78
N CYS A 454 9.34 12.00 -19.17
CA CYS A 454 8.73 12.41 -20.43
C CYS A 454 8.48 13.92 -20.45
N PHE A 455 7.96 14.46 -19.35
CA PHE A 455 7.80 15.89 -19.16
C PHE A 455 9.14 16.61 -19.32
N ALA A 456 10.15 16.27 -18.50
CA ALA A 456 11.44 16.93 -18.53
C ALA A 456 12.10 16.93 -19.92
N ARG A 457 12.03 15.80 -20.65
CA ARG A 457 12.53 15.72 -22.03
C ARG A 457 11.83 16.68 -22.97
N PHE A 458 10.50 16.76 -22.88
CA PHE A 458 9.72 17.64 -23.74
C PHE A 458 10.04 19.13 -23.51
N TYR A 459 10.12 19.55 -22.25
CA TYR A 459 10.47 20.94 -21.91
C TYR A 459 11.90 21.29 -22.33
N ASN A 460 12.85 20.38 -22.06
CA ASN A 460 14.25 20.59 -22.46
C ASN A 460 14.39 20.72 -23.98
N GLU A 461 13.62 19.98 -24.78
CA GLU A 461 13.67 20.09 -26.25
C GLU A 461 13.10 21.44 -26.73
N LEU A 462 12.01 21.93 -26.12
CA LEU A 462 11.45 23.26 -26.41
C LEU A 462 12.44 24.37 -26.05
N GLU A 463 13.03 24.31 -24.86
CA GLU A 463 14.05 25.25 -24.40
C GLU A 463 15.27 25.24 -25.34
N THR A 464 15.79 24.05 -25.65
CA THR A 464 16.94 23.88 -26.55
C THR A 464 16.64 24.43 -27.95
N THR A 465 15.43 24.21 -28.46
CA THR A 465 15.02 24.69 -29.79
C THR A 465 14.95 26.23 -29.81
N ASP A 466 14.33 26.84 -28.80
CA ASP A 466 14.27 28.31 -28.66
C ASP A 466 15.67 28.93 -28.54
N GLN A 467 16.49 28.40 -27.64
CA GLN A 467 17.86 28.87 -27.42
C GLN A 467 18.71 28.71 -28.68
N SER A 468 18.59 27.59 -29.41
CA SER A 468 19.32 27.35 -30.66
C SER A 468 18.93 28.36 -31.73
N ILE A 469 17.62 28.54 -32.00
CA ILE A 469 17.11 29.52 -32.98
C ILE A 469 17.62 30.93 -32.66
N ASN A 470 17.60 31.33 -31.39
CA ASN A 470 18.05 32.64 -30.97
C ASN A 470 19.58 32.78 -31.00
N GLY A 471 20.32 31.71 -30.74
CA GLY A 471 21.79 31.66 -30.76
C GLY A 471 22.40 31.74 -32.15
N TYR A 472 21.68 31.35 -33.21
CA TYR A 472 22.13 31.53 -34.59
C TYR A 472 22.26 33.01 -34.96
N LEU A 473 23.49 33.47 -35.19
CA LEU A 473 23.82 34.90 -35.36
C LEU A 473 23.56 35.41 -36.77
N ALA A 474 23.54 34.55 -37.79
CA ALA A 474 23.30 34.95 -39.17
C ALA A 474 21.82 34.89 -39.57
N LEU A 475 20.94 34.44 -38.68
CA LEU A 475 19.49 34.59 -38.87
C LEU A 475 19.04 36.02 -38.58
N SER A 476 18.27 36.58 -39.51
CA SER A 476 17.58 37.85 -39.34
C SER A 476 16.46 37.76 -38.29
N VAL A 477 16.02 38.92 -37.80
CA VAL A 477 14.89 39.01 -36.86
C VAL A 477 13.62 38.38 -37.43
N VAL A 478 13.38 38.52 -38.74
CA VAL A 478 12.20 37.97 -39.43
C VAL A 478 12.29 36.45 -39.51
N GLU A 479 13.45 35.88 -39.85
CA GLU A 479 13.66 34.43 -39.90
C GLU A 479 13.51 33.80 -38.51
N LYS A 480 14.11 34.39 -37.48
CA LYS A 480 13.93 33.94 -36.09
C LYS A 480 12.46 33.95 -35.69
N SER A 481 11.75 35.04 -35.99
CA SER A 481 10.32 35.15 -35.69
C SER A 481 9.48 34.08 -36.41
N ALA A 482 9.78 33.77 -37.68
CA ALA A 482 9.04 32.75 -38.43
C ALA A 482 9.28 31.34 -37.89
N LEU A 483 10.52 31.01 -37.51
CA LEU A 483 10.86 29.73 -36.90
C LEU A 483 10.20 29.58 -35.53
N LEU A 484 10.21 30.62 -34.68
CA LEU A 484 9.55 30.61 -33.37
C LEU A 484 8.02 30.52 -33.50
N GLN A 485 7.42 31.15 -34.49
CA GLN A 485 5.98 30.97 -34.80
C GLN A 485 5.67 29.54 -35.27
N THR A 486 6.59 28.91 -35.99
CA THR A 486 6.44 27.49 -36.38
C THR A 486 6.49 26.59 -35.14
N MET A 487 7.42 26.85 -34.20
CA MET A 487 7.48 26.16 -32.92
C MET A 487 6.16 26.30 -32.13
N GLN A 488 5.63 27.52 -32.06
CA GLN A 488 4.34 27.80 -31.43
C GLN A 488 3.19 27.02 -32.11
N SER A 489 3.13 27.01 -33.44
CA SER A 489 2.10 26.29 -34.19
C SER A 489 2.17 24.78 -33.95
N LEU A 490 3.37 24.21 -33.88
CA LEU A 490 3.57 22.78 -33.59
C LEU A 490 2.99 22.43 -32.20
N VAL A 491 3.39 23.18 -31.17
CA VAL A 491 2.89 22.97 -29.80
C VAL A 491 1.37 23.14 -29.72
N THR A 492 0.83 24.23 -30.28
CA THR A 492 -0.62 24.49 -30.28
C THR A 492 -1.40 23.37 -30.96
N THR A 493 -0.91 22.88 -32.11
CA THR A 493 -1.55 21.81 -32.89
C THR A 493 -1.54 20.49 -32.13
N THR A 494 -0.37 20.11 -31.62
CA THR A 494 -0.23 18.88 -30.82
C THR A 494 -1.11 18.93 -29.58
N ASN A 495 -1.16 20.06 -28.87
CA ASN A 495 -2.02 20.21 -27.69
C ASN A 495 -3.50 20.05 -28.05
N SER A 496 -3.95 20.65 -29.16
CA SER A 496 -5.32 20.45 -29.65
C SER A 496 -5.61 18.98 -29.99
N GLN A 497 -4.64 18.25 -30.52
CA GLN A 497 -4.80 16.82 -30.84
C GLN A 497 -4.80 15.95 -29.57
N ILE A 498 -3.95 16.26 -28.58
CA ILE A 498 -3.92 15.57 -27.29
C ILE A 498 -5.26 15.72 -26.56
N SER A 499 -5.87 16.92 -26.60
CA SER A 499 -7.19 17.13 -25.99
C SER A 499 -8.32 16.28 -26.60
N GLN A 500 -8.10 15.73 -27.80
CA GLN A 500 -9.04 14.85 -28.51
C GLN A 500 -8.62 13.37 -28.45
N ALA A 501 -7.44 13.06 -27.91
CA ALA A 501 -6.95 11.70 -27.80
C ALA A 501 -7.82 10.91 -26.81
N GLN A 502 -8.15 9.66 -27.18
CA GLN A 502 -8.98 8.77 -26.37
C GLN A 502 -8.16 7.76 -25.56
N THR A 503 -6.87 7.62 -25.89
CA THR A 503 -5.98 6.66 -25.24
C THR A 503 -4.64 7.28 -24.89
N LEU A 504 -3.99 6.71 -23.88
CA LEU A 504 -2.63 7.10 -23.49
C LEU A 504 -1.63 6.87 -24.64
N ASP A 505 -1.77 5.78 -25.39
CA ASP A 505 -0.91 5.49 -26.55
C ASP A 505 -1.00 6.57 -27.65
N GLN A 506 -2.20 7.09 -27.91
CA GLN A 506 -2.37 8.21 -28.85
C GLN A 506 -1.66 9.47 -28.35
N THR A 507 -1.77 9.77 -27.06
CA THR A 507 -1.09 10.91 -26.42
C THR A 507 0.43 10.77 -26.53
N VAL A 508 0.97 9.58 -26.24
CA VAL A 508 2.41 9.29 -26.35
C VAL A 508 2.90 9.45 -27.79
N GLN A 509 2.15 8.95 -28.78
CA GLN A 509 2.52 9.10 -30.20
C GLN A 509 2.56 10.57 -30.64
N LEU A 510 1.57 11.38 -30.22
CA LEU A 510 1.52 12.81 -30.53
C LEU A 510 2.71 13.57 -29.92
N LEU A 511 3.09 13.25 -28.68
CA LEU A 511 4.26 13.84 -28.02
C LEU A 511 5.57 13.43 -28.71
N GLN A 512 5.70 12.17 -29.14
CA GLN A 512 6.85 11.70 -29.92
C GLN A 512 6.96 12.40 -31.28
N GLU A 513 5.84 12.60 -31.97
CA GLU A 513 5.80 13.32 -33.25
C GLU A 513 6.18 14.81 -33.07
N LEU A 514 5.72 15.45 -32.00
CA LEU A 514 6.11 16.81 -31.66
C LEU A 514 7.61 16.92 -31.43
N MET A 515 8.21 16.04 -30.61
CA MET A 515 9.66 16.02 -30.39
C MET A 515 10.42 15.89 -31.73
N LEU A 516 10.01 14.97 -32.60
CA LEU A 516 10.63 14.80 -33.92
C LEU A 516 10.53 16.07 -34.78
N ASN A 517 9.39 16.77 -34.73
CA ASN A 517 9.18 18.00 -35.48
C ASN A 517 9.98 19.18 -34.91
N LEU A 518 10.19 19.26 -33.60
CA LEU A 518 11.09 20.24 -32.98
C LEU A 518 12.54 20.04 -33.42
N THR A 519 13.02 18.79 -33.44
CA THR A 519 14.37 18.48 -33.94
C THR A 519 14.52 18.86 -35.42
N LYS A 520 13.51 18.62 -36.26
CA LYS A 520 13.51 19.05 -37.67
C LYS A 520 13.51 20.57 -37.80
N LEU A 521 12.78 21.29 -36.95
CA LEU A 521 12.75 22.74 -36.93
C LEU A 521 14.12 23.33 -36.56
N ASN A 522 14.81 22.74 -35.57
CA ASN A 522 16.15 23.14 -35.20
C ASN A 522 17.16 22.88 -36.35
N LEU A 523 17.04 21.74 -37.03
CA LEU A 523 17.83 21.45 -38.24
C LEU A 523 17.58 22.49 -39.35
N GLN A 524 16.33 22.90 -39.56
CA GLN A 524 15.98 23.94 -40.53
C GLN A 524 16.59 25.29 -40.16
N ALA A 525 16.57 25.66 -38.88
CA ALA A 525 17.21 26.89 -38.37
C ALA A 525 18.72 26.88 -38.65
N SER A 526 19.40 25.77 -38.32
CA SER A 526 20.83 25.56 -38.58
C SER A 526 21.19 25.68 -40.07
N LYS A 527 20.40 25.05 -40.95
CA LYS A 527 20.60 25.15 -42.41
C LYS A 527 20.48 26.58 -42.92
N THR A 528 19.51 27.33 -42.39
CA THR A 528 19.27 28.71 -42.79
C THR A 528 20.41 29.62 -42.32
N ASP A 529 20.88 29.45 -41.07
CA ASP A 529 22.05 30.17 -40.54
C ASP A 529 23.30 29.88 -41.38
N ALA A 530 23.57 28.60 -41.67
CA ALA A 530 24.71 28.18 -42.49
C ALA A 530 24.65 28.76 -43.90
N ALA A 531 23.47 28.78 -44.54
CA ALA A 531 23.30 29.40 -45.85
C ALA A 531 23.61 30.91 -45.82
N ASN A 532 23.09 31.63 -44.80
CA ASN A 532 23.35 33.06 -44.64
C ASN A 532 24.85 33.35 -44.40
N ARG A 533 25.54 32.51 -43.63
CA ARG A 533 26.99 32.62 -43.40
C ARG A 533 27.81 32.35 -44.65
N LEU A 534 27.48 31.31 -45.42
CA LEU A 534 28.15 31.01 -46.68
C LEU A 534 27.97 32.15 -47.68
N GLN A 535 26.77 32.72 -47.77
CA GLN A 535 26.51 33.88 -48.63
C GLN A 535 27.36 35.08 -48.21
N SER A 536 27.48 35.35 -46.90
CA SER A 536 28.33 36.43 -46.39
C SER A 536 29.81 36.22 -46.70
N VAL A 537 30.32 34.99 -46.54
CA VAL A 537 31.71 34.65 -46.88
C VAL A 537 31.95 34.83 -48.37
N PHE A 538 31.04 34.31 -49.22
CA PHE A 538 31.14 34.46 -50.67
C PHE A 538 31.18 35.93 -51.11
N GLU A 539 30.29 36.79 -50.60
CA GLU A 539 30.32 38.22 -50.95
C GLU A 539 31.59 38.93 -50.45
N THR A 540 32.11 38.51 -49.28
CA THR A 540 33.38 39.06 -48.74
C THR A 540 34.56 38.65 -49.64
N THR A 541 34.72 37.36 -49.92
CA THR A 541 35.79 36.85 -50.79
C THR A 541 35.70 37.45 -52.19
N LYS A 542 34.50 37.61 -52.75
CA LYS A 542 34.30 38.27 -54.04
C LYS A 542 34.75 39.73 -54.01
N ALA A 543 34.47 40.45 -52.92
CA ALA A 543 34.95 41.82 -52.74
C ALA A 543 36.48 41.87 -52.61
N ASP A 544 37.08 40.94 -51.86
CA ASP A 544 38.54 40.83 -51.68
C ASP A 544 39.24 40.55 -53.01
N ILE A 545 38.76 39.57 -53.80
CA ILE A 545 39.26 39.27 -55.15
C ILE A 545 39.16 40.50 -56.06
N THR A 546 38.04 41.24 -55.99
CA THR A 546 37.84 42.44 -56.82
C THR A 546 38.78 43.58 -56.41
N ALA A 547 39.09 43.70 -55.12
CA ALA A 547 39.97 44.73 -54.57
C ALA A 547 41.46 44.39 -54.71
N ASP A 548 41.80 43.12 -54.95
CA ASP A 548 43.18 42.65 -55.06
C ASP A 548 43.90 43.31 -56.25
N ARG A 549 44.97 44.05 -55.94
CA ARG A 549 45.78 44.81 -56.91
C ARG A 549 46.85 43.98 -57.61
N SER A 550 47.08 42.75 -57.16
CA SER A 550 48.02 41.82 -57.79
C SER A 550 47.42 41.08 -58.98
N LEU A 551 46.09 41.07 -59.13
CA LEU A 551 45.36 40.30 -60.15
C LEU A 551 45.06 41.12 -61.41
N SER A 552 45.20 40.48 -62.57
CA SER A 552 44.69 40.97 -63.86
C SER A 552 43.16 40.87 -63.95
N HIS A 553 42.54 41.54 -64.93
CA HIS A 553 41.09 41.44 -65.17
C HIS A 553 40.63 40.00 -65.39
N GLN A 554 41.40 39.19 -66.12
CA GLN A 554 41.05 37.80 -66.38
C GLN A 554 41.15 36.93 -65.12
N GLU A 555 42.14 37.17 -64.27
CA GLU A 555 42.30 36.45 -63.01
C GLU A 555 41.19 36.78 -62.02
N VAL A 556 40.79 38.05 -61.91
CA VAL A 556 39.63 38.47 -61.11
C VAL A 556 38.36 37.72 -61.56
N GLN A 557 38.08 37.69 -62.87
CA GLN A 557 36.91 36.98 -63.41
C GLN A 557 36.97 35.47 -63.13
N ASN A 558 38.13 34.86 -63.33
CA ASN A 558 38.31 33.42 -63.10
C ASN A 558 38.13 33.06 -61.62
N GLN A 559 38.76 33.81 -60.71
CA GLN A 559 38.67 33.55 -59.27
C GLN A 559 37.25 33.79 -58.73
N ILE A 560 36.53 34.82 -59.19
CA ILE A 560 35.11 35.02 -58.84
C ILE A 560 34.26 33.84 -59.31
N GLN A 561 34.49 33.31 -60.51
CA GLN A 561 33.75 32.14 -61.01
C GLN A 561 34.07 30.87 -60.20
N THR A 562 35.32 30.71 -59.75
CA THR A 562 35.71 29.63 -58.83
C THR A 562 35.02 29.79 -57.48
N ALA A 563 35.02 31.01 -56.91
CA ALA A 563 34.32 31.33 -55.66
C ALA A 563 32.82 31.00 -55.74
N GLN A 564 32.16 31.36 -56.86
CA GLN A 564 30.74 31.08 -57.09
C GLN A 564 30.47 29.58 -57.14
N THR A 565 31.33 28.82 -57.83
CA THR A 565 31.19 27.36 -57.94
C THR A 565 31.36 26.69 -56.57
N ALA A 566 32.32 27.15 -55.76
CA ALA A 566 32.53 26.66 -54.40
C ALA A 566 31.32 26.98 -53.50
N TYR A 567 30.79 28.21 -53.60
CA TYR A 567 29.59 28.62 -52.88
C TYR A 567 28.35 27.79 -53.24
N ASP A 568 28.12 27.54 -54.53
CA ASP A 568 26.98 26.74 -55.01
C ASP A 568 27.06 25.30 -54.50
N GLN A 569 28.26 24.70 -54.50
CA GLN A 569 28.50 23.36 -53.97
C GLN A 569 28.29 23.31 -52.45
N ALA A 570 28.83 24.27 -51.71
CA ALA A 570 28.67 24.36 -50.26
C ALA A 570 27.19 24.52 -49.87
N SER A 571 26.47 25.40 -50.59
CA SER A 571 25.03 25.61 -50.40
C SER A 571 24.22 24.33 -50.64
N ALA A 572 24.55 23.58 -51.70
CA ALA A 572 23.90 22.29 -51.96
C ALA A 572 24.17 21.25 -50.87
N GLN A 573 25.39 21.22 -50.30
CA GLN A 573 25.74 20.31 -49.20
C GLN A 573 25.02 20.66 -47.90
N VAL A 574 24.92 21.96 -47.55
CA VAL A 574 24.14 22.42 -46.39
C VAL A 574 22.67 22.01 -46.53
N GLN A 575 22.08 22.15 -47.73
CA GLN A 575 20.69 21.75 -47.94
C GLN A 575 20.46 20.24 -47.82
N GLN A 576 21.43 19.41 -48.26
CA GLN A 576 21.36 17.95 -48.20
C GLN A 576 21.67 17.37 -46.80
N ALA A 577 22.26 18.15 -45.90
CA ALA A 577 22.63 17.69 -44.57
C ALA A 577 21.42 17.11 -43.79
N GLY A 578 21.59 15.91 -43.23
CA GLY A 578 20.52 15.20 -42.52
C GLY A 578 20.39 15.55 -41.03
N ASP A 579 21.44 16.14 -40.46
CA ASP A 579 21.54 16.45 -39.04
C ASP A 579 22.41 17.71 -38.79
N LEU A 580 22.43 18.18 -37.54
CA LEU A 580 23.14 19.41 -37.15
C LEU A 580 24.65 19.32 -37.37
N GLN A 581 25.24 18.15 -37.18
CA GLN A 581 26.67 17.94 -37.37
C GLN A 581 27.06 17.99 -38.85
N ALA A 582 26.24 17.41 -39.72
CA ALA A 582 26.42 17.47 -41.15
C ALA A 582 26.30 18.91 -41.68
N VAL A 583 25.38 19.72 -41.14
CA VAL A 583 25.29 21.16 -41.48
C VAL A 583 26.56 21.89 -41.05
N ALA A 584 27.03 21.67 -39.82
CA ALA A 584 28.24 22.32 -39.33
C ALA A 584 29.48 21.94 -40.16
N SER A 585 29.64 20.66 -40.50
CA SER A 585 30.73 20.19 -41.35
C SER A 585 30.68 20.79 -42.77
N ALA A 586 29.49 20.84 -43.38
CA ALA A 586 29.29 21.42 -44.71
C ALA A 586 29.57 22.94 -44.71
N LEU A 587 29.19 23.64 -43.64
CA LEU A 587 29.48 25.05 -43.46
C LEU A 587 30.99 25.30 -43.37
N THR A 588 31.70 24.60 -42.48
CA THR A 588 33.16 24.78 -42.32
C THR A 588 33.90 24.50 -43.63
N ALA A 589 33.64 23.34 -44.25
CA ALA A 589 34.28 22.97 -45.51
C ALA A 589 33.93 23.95 -46.64
N GLY A 590 32.69 24.45 -46.67
CA GLY A 590 32.24 25.44 -47.63
C GLY A 590 32.91 26.81 -47.46
N GLN A 591 33.04 27.28 -46.22
CA GLN A 591 33.75 28.54 -45.92
C GLN A 591 35.22 28.44 -46.38
N GLU A 592 35.92 27.36 -46.01
CA GLU A 592 37.30 27.12 -46.43
C GLU A 592 37.44 27.07 -47.96
N ALA A 593 36.53 26.36 -48.65
CA ALA A 593 36.58 26.24 -50.11
C ALA A 593 36.32 27.56 -50.84
N VAL A 594 35.39 28.38 -50.32
CA VAL A 594 35.11 29.71 -50.88
C VAL A 594 36.28 30.64 -50.62
N GLU A 595 36.80 30.72 -49.39
CA GLU A 595 37.94 31.59 -49.06
C GLU A 595 39.20 31.22 -49.86
N ALA A 596 39.47 29.92 -50.04
CA ALA A 596 40.60 29.44 -50.83
C ALA A 596 40.52 29.79 -52.34
N SER A 597 39.38 30.28 -52.83
CA SER A 597 39.26 30.73 -54.22
C SER A 597 40.04 32.02 -54.50
N HIS A 598 40.28 32.84 -53.47
CA HIS A 598 41.14 34.02 -53.58
C HIS A 598 42.60 33.60 -53.47
N GLN A 599 43.35 33.82 -54.56
CA GLN A 599 44.76 33.46 -54.67
C GLN A 599 45.55 34.66 -55.19
N ASP A 600 46.16 35.41 -54.27
CA ASP A 600 47.02 36.54 -54.58
C ASP A 600 48.12 36.14 -55.58
N GLN A 601 48.48 37.07 -56.46
CA GLN A 601 49.65 36.91 -57.33
C GLN A 601 50.84 37.71 -56.80
N ALA A 602 52.00 37.53 -57.44
CA ALA A 602 53.19 38.31 -57.11
C ALA A 602 52.89 39.81 -57.22
N ALA A 603 53.44 40.63 -56.32
CA ALA A 603 53.22 42.07 -56.34
C ALA A 603 53.66 42.67 -57.68
N LEU A 604 53.06 43.81 -58.08
CA LEU A 604 53.37 44.48 -59.34
C LEU A 604 54.89 44.68 -59.54
N SER A 605 55.64 44.98 -58.48
CA SER A 605 57.11 45.12 -58.50
C SER A 605 57.85 43.89 -59.03
N GLU A 606 57.32 42.69 -58.78
CA GLU A 606 57.89 41.42 -59.23
C GLU A 606 57.41 41.03 -60.64
N GLN A 607 56.27 41.58 -61.08
CA GLN A 607 55.73 41.38 -62.43
C GLN A 607 56.29 42.40 -63.44
N LEU A 608 56.69 43.58 -62.98
CA LEU A 608 57.31 44.67 -63.74
C LEU A 608 58.48 44.24 -64.64
N PRO A 609 59.40 43.35 -64.24
CA PRO A 609 60.47 42.87 -65.12
C PRO A 609 59.94 42.17 -66.38
N LYS A 610 58.88 41.35 -66.26
CA LYS A 610 58.29 40.65 -67.41
C LYS A 610 57.58 41.64 -68.35
N LEU A 611 56.85 42.59 -67.78
CA LEU A 611 56.19 43.65 -68.53
C LEU A 611 57.21 44.58 -69.23
N ASN A 612 58.29 44.95 -68.54
CA ASN A 612 59.41 45.70 -69.13
C ASN A 612 60.10 44.92 -70.25
N GLN A 613 60.19 43.59 -70.14
CA GLN A 613 60.75 42.74 -71.19
C GLN A 613 59.91 42.81 -72.48
N GLN A 614 58.57 42.90 -72.37
CA GLN A 614 57.71 43.08 -73.56
C GLN A 614 58.00 44.41 -74.27
N VAL A 615 58.23 45.48 -73.51
CA VAL A 615 58.66 46.78 -74.05
C VAL A 615 60.04 46.65 -74.70
N ASP A 616 60.99 45.99 -74.06
CA ASP A 616 62.34 45.77 -74.60
C ASP A 616 62.32 44.95 -75.91
N ASP A 617 61.49 43.91 -75.97
CA ASP A 617 61.32 43.08 -77.17
C ASP A 617 60.69 43.89 -78.32
N ALA A 618 59.71 44.76 -78.02
CA ALA A 618 59.14 45.69 -79.00
C ALA A 618 60.19 46.70 -79.50
N VAL A 619 60.99 47.29 -78.61
CA VAL A 619 62.09 48.20 -78.97
C VAL A 619 63.13 47.49 -79.83
N LYS A 620 63.53 46.27 -79.47
CA LYS A 620 64.50 45.48 -80.24
C LYS A 620 63.99 45.19 -81.66
N THR A 621 62.71 44.86 -81.77
CA THR A 621 62.05 44.64 -83.06
C THR A 621 62.05 45.92 -83.90
N ALA A 622 61.56 47.03 -83.37
CA ALA A 622 61.52 48.30 -84.08
C ALA A 622 62.92 48.84 -84.44
N THR A 623 63.92 48.66 -83.56
CA THR A 623 65.32 49.05 -83.81
C THR A 623 65.92 48.25 -84.97
N THR A 624 65.60 46.97 -85.07
CA THR A 624 66.03 46.12 -86.20
C THR A 624 65.42 46.62 -87.51
N THR A 625 64.13 46.97 -87.52
CA THR A 625 63.46 47.55 -88.69
C THR A 625 64.08 48.88 -89.11
N ILE A 626 64.35 49.80 -88.18
CA ILE A 626 65.00 51.09 -88.46
C ILE A 626 66.41 50.89 -89.03
N ASN A 627 67.21 50.00 -88.43
CA ASN A 627 68.59 49.77 -88.87
C ASN A 627 68.69 49.13 -90.26
N GLN A 628 67.76 48.23 -90.57
CA GLN A 628 67.69 47.55 -91.87
C GLN A 628 67.12 48.44 -92.98
N ASP A 629 66.51 49.58 -92.65
CA ASP A 629 65.98 50.50 -93.65
C ASP A 629 67.11 51.13 -94.47
N GLN A 630 67.17 50.81 -95.75
CA GLN A 630 68.19 51.33 -96.66
C GLN A 630 67.94 52.78 -97.09
N THR A 631 66.72 53.29 -96.88
CA THR A 631 66.29 54.63 -97.29
C THR A 631 66.64 55.73 -96.29
N LEU A 632 67.02 55.35 -95.07
CA LEU A 632 67.45 56.25 -94.01
C LEU A 632 68.96 56.36 -93.94
N THR A 633 69.46 57.58 -93.71
CA THR A 633 70.86 57.85 -93.39
C THR A 633 71.19 57.40 -91.96
N ALA A 634 72.48 57.23 -91.66
CA ALA A 634 72.97 56.93 -90.31
C ALA A 634 72.49 57.95 -89.27
N THR A 635 72.36 59.23 -89.67
CA THR A 635 71.86 60.30 -88.79
C THR A 635 70.36 60.16 -88.51
N GLU A 636 69.56 59.87 -89.54
CA GLU A 636 68.11 59.67 -89.38
C GLU A 636 67.78 58.40 -88.59
N LYS A 637 68.54 57.31 -88.81
CA LYS A 637 68.44 56.09 -88.00
C LYS A 637 68.72 56.36 -86.53
N GLN A 638 69.79 57.09 -86.23
CA GLN A 638 70.15 57.47 -84.87
C GLN A 638 69.02 58.29 -84.21
N GLN A 639 68.43 59.25 -84.94
CA GLN A 639 67.36 60.09 -84.42
C GLN A 639 66.04 59.32 -84.17
N GLN A 640 65.69 58.38 -85.05
CA GLN A 640 64.53 57.51 -84.84
C GLN A 640 64.76 56.52 -83.68
N ILE A 641 65.98 55.97 -83.53
CA ILE A 641 66.34 55.10 -82.40
C ILE A 641 66.32 55.88 -81.07
N GLU A 642 66.80 57.12 -81.04
CA GLU A 642 66.69 57.99 -79.86
C GLU A 642 65.23 58.26 -79.49
N THR A 643 64.38 58.55 -80.48
CA THR A 643 62.94 58.74 -80.27
C THR A 643 62.26 57.46 -79.78
N LEU A 644 62.65 56.30 -80.31
CA LEU A 644 62.15 54.99 -79.90
C LEU A 644 62.53 54.67 -78.45
N ASN A 645 63.81 54.87 -78.09
CA ASN A 645 64.31 54.66 -76.74
C ASN A 645 63.65 55.61 -75.73
N GLN A 646 63.39 56.87 -76.12
CA GLN A 646 62.69 57.83 -75.28
C GLN A 646 61.24 57.40 -75.02
N LYS A 647 60.50 57.05 -76.07
CA LYS A 647 59.11 56.55 -75.94
C LYS A 647 59.04 55.26 -75.10
N ALA A 648 60.01 54.36 -75.24
CA ALA A 648 60.07 53.15 -74.45
C ALA A 648 60.38 53.44 -72.98
N SER A 649 61.27 54.39 -72.69
CA SER A 649 61.55 54.83 -71.33
C SER A 649 60.32 55.46 -70.67
N ASP A 650 59.60 56.32 -71.39
CA ASP A 650 58.36 56.93 -70.90
C ASP A 650 57.26 55.88 -70.65
N LEU A 651 57.17 54.87 -71.52
CA LEU A 651 56.24 53.75 -71.36
C LEU A 651 56.56 52.92 -70.11
N LYS A 652 57.82 52.51 -69.92
CA LYS A 652 58.25 51.79 -68.71
C LYS A 652 58.03 52.60 -67.43
N LYS A 653 58.19 53.93 -67.48
CA LYS A 653 57.91 54.81 -66.36
C LYS A 653 56.41 54.90 -66.06
N THR A 654 55.58 54.91 -67.09
CA THR A 654 54.11 54.84 -66.95
C THR A 654 53.72 53.53 -66.26
N MET A 655 54.27 52.41 -66.72
CA MET A 655 54.07 51.08 -66.13
C MET A 655 54.54 50.96 -64.68
N ALA A 656 55.68 51.57 -64.34
CA ALA A 656 56.20 51.57 -62.97
C ALA A 656 55.38 52.43 -61.99
N ASN A 657 54.58 53.38 -62.51
CA ASN A 657 53.75 54.28 -61.72
C ASN A 657 52.27 53.87 -61.69
N ALA A 658 51.88 52.84 -62.43
CA ALA A 658 50.53 52.28 -62.38
C ALA A 658 50.19 51.84 -60.95
N ALA A 659 48.94 52.05 -60.55
CA ALA A 659 48.48 51.76 -59.19
C ALA A 659 48.32 50.26 -58.93
N ASP A 660 48.06 49.47 -59.96
CA ASP A 660 47.90 48.02 -59.89
C ASP A 660 48.26 47.32 -61.20
N LEU A 661 48.21 45.98 -61.21
CA LEU A 661 48.56 45.18 -62.38
C LEU A 661 47.65 45.45 -63.58
N ARG A 662 46.37 45.77 -63.37
CA ARG A 662 45.41 46.01 -64.46
C ARG A 662 45.79 47.29 -65.20
N GLU A 663 46.07 48.36 -64.46
CA GLU A 663 46.53 49.62 -65.05
C GLU A 663 47.92 49.45 -65.72
N ALA A 664 48.82 48.68 -65.10
CA ALA A 664 50.16 48.42 -65.64
C ALA A 664 50.18 47.52 -66.89
N ASP A 665 49.10 46.81 -67.20
CA ASP A 665 48.97 45.93 -68.37
C ASP A 665 48.12 46.57 -69.48
N GLU A 666 47.09 47.36 -69.16
CA GLU A 666 46.17 47.98 -70.13
C GLU A 666 46.68 49.33 -70.68
N ASP A 667 47.05 50.28 -69.81
CA ASP A 667 47.50 51.62 -70.21
C ASP A 667 48.72 51.63 -71.16
N PRO A 668 49.67 50.68 -71.06
CA PRO A 668 50.81 50.64 -71.96
C PRO A 668 50.51 50.06 -73.34
N GLN A 669 49.36 49.40 -73.57
CA GLN A 669 49.06 48.75 -74.85
C GLN A 669 49.10 49.74 -76.04
N PRO A 670 48.47 50.93 -75.97
CA PRO A 670 48.63 51.95 -77.01
C PRO A 670 50.09 52.41 -77.16
N GLY A 671 50.84 52.47 -76.06
CA GLY A 671 52.25 52.80 -76.05
C GLY A 671 53.11 51.76 -76.78
N LEU A 672 52.88 50.47 -76.55
CA LEU A 672 53.53 49.36 -77.25
C LEU A 672 53.27 49.42 -78.76
N VAL A 673 52.03 49.71 -79.18
CA VAL A 673 51.69 49.93 -80.60
C VAL A 673 52.43 51.15 -81.14
N SER A 674 52.52 52.24 -80.36
CA SER A 674 53.19 53.46 -80.78
C SER A 674 54.71 53.31 -80.99
N LEU A 675 55.37 52.35 -80.30
CA LEU A 675 56.80 52.06 -80.50
C LEU A 675 57.09 51.54 -81.90
N ASN A 676 56.23 50.67 -82.43
CA ASN A 676 56.33 50.21 -83.82
C ASN A 676 56.09 51.34 -84.83
N GLY A 677 55.35 52.39 -84.46
CA GLY A 677 55.08 53.55 -85.31
C GLY A 677 56.23 54.58 -85.39
N VAL A 678 57.33 54.39 -84.66
CA VAL A 678 58.49 55.31 -84.68
C VAL A 678 59.29 55.18 -85.98
N HIS A 679 59.32 53.99 -86.58
CA HIS A 679 59.95 53.78 -87.89
C HIS A 679 59.22 54.58 -88.96
N GLN A 680 59.91 55.54 -89.55
CA GLN A 680 59.41 56.34 -90.67
C GLN A 680 60.39 56.19 -91.83
N PRO A 681 60.04 55.48 -92.92
CA PRO A 681 60.96 55.27 -94.02
C PRO A 681 61.32 56.59 -94.71
N GLY A 682 62.57 56.69 -95.16
CA GLY A 682 63.06 57.81 -95.96
C GLY A 682 62.54 57.76 -97.40
N LEU A 683 62.93 58.75 -98.20
CA LEU A 683 62.68 58.70 -99.65
C LEU A 683 63.43 57.50 -100.26
N VAL A 684 62.77 56.81 -101.18
CA VAL A 684 63.39 55.69 -101.91
C VAL A 684 64.70 56.09 -102.57
N ILE A 685 65.67 55.18 -102.58
CA ILE A 685 67.02 55.45 -103.12
C ILE A 685 66.96 55.73 -104.62
N SER A 686 66.18 54.93 -105.38
CA SER A 686 66.07 54.99 -106.83
C SER A 686 64.67 55.39 -107.32
N GLY A 687 64.57 55.84 -108.57
CA GLY A 687 63.32 56.33 -109.19
C GLY A 687 63.33 57.84 -109.45
N ALA A 688 62.39 58.33 -110.26
CA ALA A 688 62.39 59.71 -110.77
C ALA A 688 62.32 60.80 -109.68
N THR A 689 61.81 60.45 -108.49
CA THR A 689 61.68 61.32 -107.31
C THR A 689 62.52 60.85 -106.13
N GLY A 690 63.37 59.83 -106.32
CA GLY A 690 64.20 59.25 -105.26
C GLY A 690 65.42 60.11 -104.90
N GLN A 691 66.11 59.76 -103.81
CA GLN A 691 67.27 60.51 -103.30
C GLN A 691 68.39 60.64 -104.37
N ALA A 692 68.64 59.57 -105.14
CA ALA A 692 69.60 59.58 -106.24
C ALA A 692 69.24 60.57 -107.35
N ALA A 693 67.96 60.67 -107.72
CA ALA A 693 67.50 61.60 -108.74
C ALA A 693 67.58 63.05 -108.25
N GLN A 694 67.25 63.30 -106.98
CA GLN A 694 67.37 64.63 -106.38
C GLN A 694 68.83 65.10 -106.35
N LEU A 695 69.76 64.27 -105.87
CA LEU A 695 71.18 64.61 -105.86
C LEU A 695 71.70 64.82 -107.29
N LYS A 696 71.32 63.96 -108.23
CA LYS A 696 71.72 64.10 -109.64
C LYS A 696 71.25 65.43 -110.25
N ASN A 697 70.02 65.85 -109.96
CA ASN A 697 69.49 67.13 -110.41
C ASN A 697 70.21 68.32 -109.75
N GLN A 698 70.49 68.24 -108.44
CA GLN A 698 71.25 69.26 -107.73
C GLN A 698 72.67 69.41 -108.29
N VAL A 699 73.39 68.28 -108.42
CA VAL A 699 74.72 68.21 -109.03
C VAL A 699 74.70 68.79 -110.44
N SER A 700 73.76 68.40 -111.31
CA SER A 700 73.65 68.96 -112.66
C SER A 700 73.39 70.46 -112.67
N THR A 701 72.51 70.95 -111.80
CA THR A 701 72.14 72.37 -111.75
C THR A 701 73.31 73.23 -111.25
N ALA A 702 73.95 72.80 -110.17
CA ALA A 702 75.07 73.51 -109.58
C ALA A 702 76.32 73.45 -110.45
N SER A 703 76.65 72.29 -111.04
CA SER A 703 77.72 72.21 -112.05
C SER A 703 77.46 73.12 -113.25
N GLN A 704 76.20 73.29 -113.68
CA GLN A 704 75.88 74.25 -114.74
C GLN A 704 76.13 75.70 -114.30
N GLN A 705 75.83 76.04 -113.04
CA GLN A 705 76.17 77.35 -112.47
C GLN A 705 77.68 77.57 -112.38
N GLU A 706 78.45 76.62 -111.83
CA GLU A 706 79.92 76.69 -111.80
C GLU A 706 80.49 76.82 -113.21
N GLN A 707 79.99 76.04 -114.17
CA GLN A 707 80.42 76.12 -115.57
C GLN A 707 80.16 77.50 -116.17
N ASN A 708 79.02 78.12 -115.85
CA ASN A 708 78.72 79.47 -116.27
C ASN A 708 79.69 80.48 -115.64
N GLN A 709 80.05 80.33 -114.36
CA GLN A 709 81.03 81.19 -113.69
C GLN A 709 82.44 81.04 -114.30
N ILE A 710 82.89 79.81 -114.56
CA ILE A 710 84.17 79.52 -115.26
C ILE A 710 84.20 80.20 -116.63
N ASN A 711 83.12 80.10 -117.41
CA ASN A 711 83.02 80.75 -118.72
C ASN A 711 83.03 82.28 -118.64
N GLN A 712 82.35 82.84 -117.63
CA GLN A 712 82.31 84.29 -117.41
C GLN A 712 83.67 84.84 -116.95
N ALA A 713 84.39 84.11 -116.09
CA ALA A 713 85.75 84.45 -115.67
C ALA A 713 86.72 84.48 -116.87
N ALA A 714 86.57 83.55 -117.81
CA ALA A 714 87.35 83.53 -119.05
C ALA A 714 87.00 84.71 -119.98
N THR A 715 85.71 85.04 -120.12
CA THR A 715 85.23 86.16 -120.95
C THR A 715 85.70 87.52 -120.42
N ASN A 716 85.77 87.64 -119.09
CA ASN A 716 86.25 88.84 -118.41
C ASN A 716 87.79 88.94 -118.32
N GLY A 717 88.52 87.95 -118.84
CA GLY A 717 89.99 87.94 -118.89
C GLY A 717 90.69 87.56 -117.58
N PHE A 718 89.98 87.04 -116.58
CA PHE A 718 90.55 86.61 -115.30
C PHE A 718 91.30 85.27 -115.39
N ILE A 719 90.93 84.41 -116.33
CA ILE A 719 91.58 83.13 -116.61
C ILE A 719 91.84 82.99 -118.11
N THR A 720 92.88 82.24 -118.49
CA THR A 720 93.19 81.98 -119.90
C THR A 720 92.26 80.92 -120.49
N THR A 721 92.20 80.83 -121.82
CA THR A 721 91.45 79.80 -122.55
C THR A 721 91.85 78.38 -122.11
N GLU A 722 93.15 78.13 -121.92
CA GLU A 722 93.65 76.83 -121.44
C GLU A 722 93.27 76.54 -119.99
N GLN A 723 93.30 77.55 -119.10
CA GLN A 723 92.87 77.38 -117.71
C GLN A 723 91.36 77.11 -117.60
N ARG A 724 90.55 77.78 -118.42
CA ARG A 724 89.11 77.51 -118.53
C ARG A 724 88.86 76.05 -118.94
N ASP A 725 89.60 75.54 -119.91
CA ASP A 725 89.41 74.17 -120.41
C ASP A 725 89.81 73.12 -119.36
N VAL A 726 90.85 73.38 -118.57
CA VAL A 726 91.24 72.52 -117.43
C VAL A 726 90.17 72.53 -116.33
N LEU A 727 89.69 73.70 -115.92
CA LEU A 727 88.64 73.81 -114.89
C LEU A 727 87.30 73.21 -115.34
N THR A 728 86.94 73.40 -116.62
CA THR A 728 85.77 72.77 -117.24
C THR A 728 85.89 71.25 -117.23
N ALA A 729 87.06 70.71 -117.60
CA ALA A 729 87.31 69.28 -117.58
C ALA A 729 87.27 68.71 -116.15
N ALA A 730 87.82 69.42 -115.16
CA ALA A 730 87.78 69.02 -113.76
C ALA A 730 86.36 69.02 -113.18
N LEU A 731 85.58 70.07 -113.44
CA LEU A 731 84.17 70.16 -113.06
C LEU A 731 83.34 69.05 -113.70
N GLN A 732 83.56 68.77 -114.98
CA GLN A 732 82.85 67.73 -115.71
C GLN A 732 83.23 66.32 -115.21
N ALA A 733 84.50 66.11 -114.84
CA ALA A 733 84.96 64.88 -114.20
C ALA A 733 84.33 64.67 -112.82
N ALA A 734 84.33 65.70 -111.95
CA ALA A 734 83.70 65.66 -110.64
C ALA A 734 82.18 65.40 -110.74
N THR A 735 81.50 66.06 -111.68
CA THR A 735 80.06 65.86 -111.96
C THR A 735 79.77 64.42 -112.39
N THR A 736 80.57 63.88 -113.31
CA THR A 736 80.41 62.52 -113.82
C THR A 736 80.68 61.49 -112.71
N GLN A 737 81.70 61.72 -111.89
CA GLN A 737 82.05 60.84 -110.77
C GLN A 737 80.97 60.85 -109.69
N ALA A 738 80.42 62.02 -109.36
CA ALA A 738 79.29 62.15 -108.43
C ALA A 738 78.04 61.43 -108.95
N GLN A 739 77.70 61.60 -110.23
CA GLN A 739 76.56 60.92 -110.84
C GLN A 739 76.76 59.41 -110.94
N ALA A 740 77.97 58.94 -111.22
CA ALA A 740 78.31 57.52 -111.21
C ALA A 740 78.21 56.92 -109.80
N ALA A 741 78.77 57.60 -108.80
CA ALA A 741 78.66 57.20 -107.39
C ALA A 741 77.20 57.20 -106.90
N THR A 742 76.40 58.17 -107.35
CA THR A 742 74.96 58.26 -107.04
C THR A 742 74.16 57.13 -107.68
N ASN A 743 74.49 56.71 -108.91
CA ASN A 743 73.82 55.57 -109.57
C ASN A 743 74.16 54.22 -108.93
N GLN A 744 75.33 54.12 -108.29
CA GLN A 744 75.80 52.90 -107.61
C GLN A 744 75.43 52.86 -106.12
N ALA A 745 74.84 53.93 -105.60
CA ALA A 745 74.43 53.98 -104.22
C ALA A 745 73.22 53.06 -103.99
N GLU A 746 73.38 52.14 -103.05
CA GLU A 746 72.38 51.16 -102.61
C GLU A 746 71.67 51.62 -101.33
N ASN A 747 72.14 52.70 -100.70
CA ASN A 747 71.56 53.26 -99.49
C ASN A 747 71.78 54.78 -99.38
N ALA A 748 71.05 55.40 -98.45
CA ALA A 748 71.05 56.85 -98.27
C ALA A 748 72.42 57.41 -97.86
N ASP A 749 73.21 56.68 -97.07
CA ASP A 749 74.55 57.10 -96.66
C ASP A 749 75.53 57.19 -97.83
N GLN A 750 75.42 56.27 -98.79
CA GLN A 750 76.21 56.32 -100.02
C GLN A 750 75.79 57.50 -100.91
N ILE A 751 74.51 57.84 -100.96
CA ILE A 751 74.02 59.07 -101.62
C ILE A 751 74.61 60.31 -100.94
N GLN A 752 74.58 60.37 -99.61
CA GLN A 752 75.13 61.50 -98.86
C GLN A 752 76.65 61.60 -99.03
N THR A 753 77.36 60.47 -99.07
CA THR A 753 78.80 60.42 -99.34
C THR A 753 79.11 60.89 -100.76
N ALA A 754 78.32 60.49 -101.76
CA ALA A 754 78.48 60.98 -103.13
C ALA A 754 78.27 62.50 -103.23
N SER A 755 77.29 63.04 -102.48
CA SER A 755 77.05 64.48 -102.39
C SER A 755 78.23 65.22 -101.76
N ALA A 756 78.72 64.73 -100.60
CA ALA A 756 79.85 65.34 -99.90
C ALA A 756 81.15 65.26 -100.71
N ALA A 757 81.42 64.13 -101.38
CA ALA A 757 82.58 63.96 -102.24
C ALA A 757 82.54 64.91 -103.45
N TRP A 758 81.37 65.11 -104.04
CA TRP A 758 81.18 66.07 -105.12
C TRP A 758 81.41 67.52 -104.65
N GLN A 759 80.85 67.90 -103.50
CA GLN A 759 81.08 69.22 -102.90
C GLN A 759 82.57 69.45 -102.59
N ALA A 760 83.25 68.44 -102.04
CA ALA A 760 84.68 68.53 -101.76
C ALA A 760 85.51 68.68 -103.04
N ALA A 761 85.14 67.98 -104.12
CA ALA A 761 85.78 68.11 -105.42
C ALA A 761 85.57 69.50 -106.06
N LEU A 762 84.44 70.16 -105.82
CA LEU A 762 84.22 71.55 -106.23
C LEU A 762 85.10 72.56 -105.49
N VAL A 763 85.43 72.32 -104.22
CA VAL A 763 86.24 73.25 -103.43
C VAL A 763 87.74 73.13 -103.76
N GLN A 764 88.20 71.95 -104.19
CA GLN A 764 89.61 71.72 -104.54
C GLN A 764 90.03 72.23 -105.93
N ASN A 765 89.07 72.46 -106.82
CA ASN A 765 89.28 72.90 -108.20
C ASN A 765 88.79 74.33 -108.37
#